data_AF-A0A6G3T4N6-F1
#
_entry.id   AF-A0A6G3T4N6-F1
#
_cell.length_a   1.000
_cell.length_b   1.000
_cell.length_c   1.000
_cell.angle_alpha   90.00
_cell.angle_beta   90.00
_cell.angle_gamma   90.00
#
_symmetry.space_group_name_H-M   'P 1'
#
loop_
_entity.id
_entity.type
_entity.pdbx_description
1 polymer ?
#
loop_
_entity_poly.entity_id
_entity_poly.type
_entity_poly.pdbx_seq_one_letter_code
_entity_poly.pdbx_strand_id
1 'polypeptide(L)'
;MTSTEDRTEISPEEQRRELTRLLLAEAGLAPPDSPAAPAASVPGGDTATSAPAPLTAAEKRMWFLRHLRPDDIAYNLCGGIRLTGALDPAALTTAVTGLVAAHDILRTRYPTGGDGTPVREILPPGDPVALDPTDLGALPDDERAPAAERVIEQEGRKAFRLADETPLRLRLFRFTPTDHLLVLTVHHIAFDDHSWGRVLDELAAHYAVASGADGAIPARPSVQYSDFARWEERQLDGGAWDRQLDYWRQRLDRRPASLALPADRPRAEGPPARGGGTDGVRSDALLDAGTGRALRELARTGGTTLYTALLAAYQAVLHRWSGESDIVVGSPVVNRGRTEFEDVVGNFGNTVILRTDLTGAETFRALVARTRDTCADAFAHQDIPFERVVEALRPADAVGEAPLFDVVFSFVTEESRRVTTPTVSFAEQPHHNGTARFPLVLEARESADGLAFGLTGRVDLFSRAALDRMLGHLLTFLRDAVARPEVPLGSLRILTEDEERTALTQWSRSYDDPAENRPLHRLVADQAARTPDLVAVVASSGTLTYRELDRQADELAQRLRAKGVGPESIVGIHLTRTPGLVVALLAVLKAGGAFMPLEPDWPALRLRSVVESSRPLMVLTDGRHTVAPPPLEVPVLDLAQPSAPVGTLAAPGVEPAMENVAYVIHTSGSTG
;
A
#
# COMPACT_ATOMS: atom_id res chain seq x y z
N MET A 1 -5.50 19.53 57.23
CA MET A 1 -6.67 18.74 57.69
C MET A 1 -7.48 18.43 56.45
N THR A 2 -7.03 17.43 55.69
CA THR A 2 -7.56 16.03 55.65
C THR A 2 -8.79 15.92 54.77
N SER A 3 -8.59 15.47 53.52
CA SER A 3 -9.23 14.25 53.04
C SER A 3 -8.43 13.71 51.86
N THR A 4 -7.87 12.53 52.09
CA THR A 4 -7.29 11.61 51.13
C THR A 4 -8.46 10.84 50.52
N GLU A 5 -8.69 10.92 49.21
CA GLU A 5 -9.51 9.94 48.51
C GLU A 5 -8.64 9.24 47.47
N ASP A 6 -8.42 7.96 47.77
CA ASP A 6 -7.94 6.89 46.92
C ASP A 6 -8.39 7.05 45.46
N ARG A 7 -7.44 7.38 44.59
CA ARG A 7 -7.55 7.05 43.17
C ARG A 7 -6.84 5.72 42.99
N THR A 8 -7.57 4.63 43.13
CA THR A 8 -7.17 3.34 42.57
C THR A 8 -6.89 3.53 41.08
N GLU A 9 -5.62 3.52 40.70
CA GLU A 9 -5.18 3.48 39.30
C GLU A 9 -5.66 2.18 38.68
N ILE A 10 -6.74 2.29 37.92
CA ILE A 10 -7.30 1.23 37.07
C ILE A 10 -6.26 0.93 35.98
N SER A 11 -5.94 -0.35 35.76
CA SER A 11 -4.88 -0.74 34.81
C SER A 11 -5.23 -0.32 33.38
N PRO A 12 -4.26 -0.08 32.48
CA PRO A 12 -4.52 0.24 31.07
C PRO A 12 -5.38 -0.81 30.35
N GLU A 13 -5.36 -2.06 30.82
CA GLU A 13 -6.19 -3.14 30.31
C GLU A 13 -7.64 -3.04 30.81
N GLU A 14 -7.87 -2.64 32.06
CA GLU A 14 -9.22 -2.32 32.54
C GLU A 14 -9.79 -1.10 31.80
N GLN A 15 -8.96 -0.12 31.43
CA GLN A 15 -9.38 1.00 30.58
C GLN A 15 -9.70 0.57 29.14
N ARG A 16 -8.97 -0.40 28.57
CA ARG A 16 -9.21 -0.95 27.23
C ARG A 16 -10.38 -1.95 27.17
N ARG A 17 -10.58 -2.73 28.24
CA ARG A 17 -11.79 -3.54 28.45
C ARG A 17 -13.00 -2.64 28.62
N GLU A 18 -12.88 -1.55 29.38
CA GLU A 18 -13.93 -0.53 29.48
C GLU A 18 -14.14 0.17 28.13
N LEU A 19 -13.10 0.44 27.35
CA LEU A 19 -13.21 0.99 25.99
C LEU A 19 -13.96 0.03 25.05
N THR A 20 -13.64 -1.27 25.10
CA THR A 20 -14.32 -2.30 24.31
C THR A 20 -15.77 -2.48 24.77
N ARG A 21 -16.02 -2.43 26.08
CA ARG A 21 -17.36 -2.47 26.69
C ARG A 21 -18.19 -1.23 26.31
N LEU A 22 -17.59 -0.04 26.30
CA LEU A 22 -18.21 1.22 25.92
C LEU A 22 -18.51 1.26 24.41
N LEU A 23 -17.58 0.78 23.57
CA LEU A 23 -17.79 0.65 22.12
C LEU A 23 -18.94 -0.31 21.78
N LEU A 24 -19.08 -1.41 22.52
CA LEU A 24 -20.19 -2.35 22.37
C LEU A 24 -21.52 -1.76 22.90
N ALA A 25 -21.49 -1.13 24.08
CA ALA A 25 -22.68 -0.52 24.70
C ALA A 25 -23.23 0.70 23.92
N GLU A 26 -22.38 1.52 23.31
CA GLU A 26 -22.77 2.68 22.49
C GLU A 26 -23.29 2.30 21.09
N ALA A 27 -22.91 1.13 20.58
CA ALA A 27 -23.43 0.58 19.32
C ALA A 27 -24.84 -0.03 19.45
N GLY A 28 -25.45 -0.04 20.65
CA GLY A 28 -26.74 -0.70 20.91
C GLY A 28 -26.67 -2.22 20.76
N LEU A 29 -25.46 -2.78 20.64
CA LEU A 29 -25.20 -4.21 20.62
C LEU A 29 -24.97 -4.62 22.08
N ALA A 30 -25.81 -5.51 22.59
CA ALA A 30 -25.43 -6.25 23.77
C ALA A 30 -24.07 -6.92 23.49
N PRO A 31 -23.14 -7.02 24.46
CA PRO A 31 -22.09 -8.04 24.35
C PRO A 31 -22.83 -9.32 23.97
N PRO A 32 -22.37 -10.07 22.95
CA PRO A 32 -23.12 -11.23 22.53
C PRO A 32 -23.38 -12.10 23.76
N ASP A 33 -24.64 -12.16 24.20
CA ASP A 33 -25.22 -13.29 24.91
C ASP A 33 -25.24 -14.46 23.92
N SER A 34 -24.08 -14.79 23.38
CA SER A 34 -23.81 -16.19 23.13
C SER A 34 -23.63 -16.74 24.53
N PRO A 35 -24.44 -17.73 24.98
CA PRO A 35 -23.93 -18.58 26.04
C PRO A 35 -22.55 -19.00 25.54
N ALA A 36 -21.50 -18.63 26.27
CA ALA A 36 -20.22 -19.29 26.10
C ALA A 36 -20.59 -20.77 26.16
N ALA A 37 -20.48 -21.48 25.02
CA ALA A 37 -20.41 -22.93 25.08
C ALA A 37 -19.39 -23.21 26.19
N PRO A 38 -19.73 -23.97 27.24
CA PRO A 38 -19.04 -23.94 28.52
C PRO A 38 -17.55 -23.99 28.24
N ALA A 39 -16.88 -22.85 28.45
CA ALA A 39 -15.52 -22.67 27.97
C ALA A 39 -14.69 -23.76 28.64
N ALA A 40 -14.13 -24.68 27.85
CA ALA A 40 -13.26 -25.71 28.38
C ALA A 40 -12.23 -25.02 29.29
N SER A 41 -12.18 -25.45 30.56
CA SER A 41 -11.25 -24.89 31.53
C SER A 41 -9.84 -24.93 30.95
N VAL A 42 -9.07 -23.86 31.15
CA VAL A 42 -7.63 -23.93 30.88
C VAL A 42 -7.09 -25.04 31.80
N PRO A 43 -6.35 -26.04 31.31
CA PRO A 43 -5.78 -27.07 32.17
C PRO A 43 -4.72 -26.36 33.01
N GLY A 44 -5.06 -26.06 34.26
CA GLY A 44 -4.12 -25.48 35.20
C GLY A 44 -3.39 -26.59 35.94
N GLY A 45 -2.05 -26.57 35.89
CA GLY A 45 -1.18 -27.34 36.77
C GLY A 45 -1.06 -28.83 36.45
N ASP A 46 0.18 -29.32 36.40
CA ASP A 46 0.68 -30.69 36.64
C ASP A 46 -0.16 -31.90 36.20
N THR A 47 -1.06 -31.74 35.23
CA THR A 47 -1.54 -32.86 34.43
C THR A 47 -0.45 -33.14 33.40
N ALA A 48 0.59 -33.83 33.86
CA ALA A 48 1.54 -34.51 33.01
C ALA A 48 0.81 -35.58 32.17
N THR A 49 0.01 -35.15 31.20
CA THR A 49 -0.30 -35.98 30.05
C THR A 49 1.04 -36.32 29.41
N SER A 50 1.38 -37.61 29.32
CA SER A 50 2.65 -38.06 28.74
C SER A 50 2.81 -37.69 27.26
N ALA A 51 1.76 -37.17 26.62
CA ALA A 51 1.78 -36.71 25.25
C ALA A 51 2.26 -35.24 25.16
N PRO A 52 3.14 -34.90 24.19
CA PRO A 52 3.54 -33.53 23.92
C PRO A 52 2.34 -32.60 23.73
N ALA A 53 2.47 -31.33 24.11
CA ALA A 53 1.44 -30.35 23.78
C ALA A 53 1.36 -30.16 22.25
N PRO A 54 0.16 -29.96 21.69
CA PRO A 54 0.00 -29.69 20.27
C PRO A 54 0.66 -28.36 19.90
N LEU A 55 0.80 -28.12 18.60
CA LEU A 55 1.12 -26.78 18.10
C LEU A 55 -0.16 -25.98 17.86
N THR A 56 -0.12 -24.69 18.15
CA THR A 56 -1.16 -23.73 17.76
C THR A 56 -1.25 -23.62 16.24
N ALA A 57 -2.35 -23.07 15.71
CA ALA A 57 -2.47 -22.86 14.27
C ALA A 57 -1.36 -21.93 13.75
N ALA A 58 -1.03 -20.88 14.50
CA ALA A 58 0.06 -19.95 14.18
C ALA A 58 1.43 -20.63 14.17
N GLU A 59 1.74 -21.48 15.16
CA GLU A 59 2.98 -22.25 15.19
C GLU A 59 3.10 -23.20 13.99
N LYS A 60 2.02 -23.91 13.65
CA LYS A 60 1.98 -24.81 12.48
C LYS A 60 2.30 -24.06 11.18
N ARG A 61 1.71 -22.87 10.97
CA ARG A 61 1.99 -22.06 9.79
C ARG A 61 3.44 -21.57 9.77
N MET A 62 3.95 -21.04 10.86
CA MET A 62 5.33 -20.53 10.90
C MET A 62 6.35 -21.65 10.65
N TRP A 63 6.11 -22.82 11.23
CA TRP A 63 6.91 -24.02 10.96
C TRP A 63 6.84 -24.41 9.48
N PHE A 64 5.65 -24.40 8.87
CA PHE A 64 5.47 -24.71 7.45
C PHE A 64 6.19 -23.70 6.53
N LEU A 65 6.06 -22.40 6.80
CA LEU A 65 6.76 -21.35 6.04
C LEU A 65 8.27 -21.53 6.13
N ARG A 66 8.78 -21.85 7.32
CA ARG A 66 10.20 -22.12 7.55
C ARG A 66 10.70 -23.40 6.87
N HIS A 67 9.86 -24.42 6.73
CA HIS A 67 10.18 -25.62 5.95
C HIS A 67 10.23 -25.33 4.45
N LEU A 68 9.32 -24.50 3.97
CA LEU A 68 9.27 -24.08 2.57
C LEU A 68 10.43 -23.15 2.20
N ARG A 69 10.89 -22.32 3.15
CA ARG A 69 11.97 -21.35 2.95
C ARG A 69 12.95 -21.37 4.13
N PRO A 70 13.98 -22.22 4.06
CA PRO A 70 14.87 -22.40 5.19
C PRO A 70 15.70 -21.17 5.58
N ASP A 71 15.94 -20.27 4.64
CA ASP A 71 16.74 -19.07 4.86
C ASP A 71 15.89 -17.82 5.12
N ASP A 72 14.56 -17.98 5.31
CA ASP A 72 13.67 -16.86 5.61
C ASP A 72 13.92 -16.31 7.02
N ILE A 73 14.18 -15.00 7.07
CA ILE A 73 14.49 -14.24 8.29
C ILE A 73 13.37 -13.26 8.66
N ALA A 74 12.30 -13.20 7.88
CA ALA A 74 11.23 -12.22 8.06
C ALA A 74 10.42 -12.41 9.35
N TYR A 75 10.54 -13.57 9.98
CA TYR A 75 9.95 -13.90 11.27
C TYR A 75 10.97 -13.81 12.42
N ASN A 76 12.15 -13.26 12.19
CA ASN A 76 13.08 -12.94 13.27
C ASN A 76 12.72 -11.58 13.86
N LEU A 77 12.18 -11.56 15.08
CA LEU A 77 12.07 -10.34 15.86
C LEU A 77 13.44 -10.05 16.48
N CYS A 78 13.99 -8.88 16.20
CA CYS A 78 15.31 -8.50 16.69
C CYS A 78 15.23 -7.10 17.30
N GLY A 79 15.64 -6.99 18.57
CA GLY A 79 15.56 -5.77 19.34
C GLY A 79 16.73 -5.64 20.31
N GLY A 80 16.98 -4.42 20.76
CA GLY A 80 17.99 -4.12 21.75
C GLY A 80 17.40 -3.78 23.12
N ILE A 81 18.12 -4.09 24.18
CA ILE A 81 17.91 -3.50 25.50
C ILE A 81 19.18 -2.73 25.84
N ARG A 82 19.10 -1.41 25.87
CA ARG A 82 20.19 -0.54 26.32
C ARG A 82 20.32 -0.64 27.83
N LEU A 83 21.50 -1.00 28.30
CA LEU A 83 21.82 -1.16 29.72
C LEU A 83 22.80 -0.07 30.12
N THR A 84 22.34 0.91 30.88
CA THR A 84 23.16 2.06 31.31
C THR A 84 23.32 2.05 32.82
N GLY A 85 24.58 2.01 33.29
CA GLY A 85 24.92 1.93 34.71
C GLY A 85 26.02 0.91 35.01
N ALA A 86 26.27 0.66 36.29
CA ALA A 86 27.28 -0.29 36.75
C ALA A 86 26.77 -1.73 36.63
N LEU A 87 26.89 -2.30 35.43
CA LEU A 87 26.43 -3.65 35.11
C LEU A 87 27.35 -4.72 35.73
N ASP A 88 26.80 -5.55 36.61
CA ASP A 88 27.35 -6.86 36.99
C ASP A 88 27.00 -7.94 35.93
N PRO A 89 27.98 -8.46 35.16
CA PRO A 89 27.73 -9.47 34.12
C PRO A 89 27.29 -10.83 34.68
N ALA A 90 27.70 -11.19 35.90
CA ALA A 90 27.31 -12.45 36.53
C ALA A 90 25.85 -12.41 37.00
N ALA A 91 25.42 -11.27 37.54
CA ALA A 91 24.02 -11.02 37.86
C ALA A 91 23.15 -11.03 36.59
N LEU A 92 23.61 -10.44 35.48
CA LEU A 92 22.89 -10.49 34.19
C LEU A 92 22.76 -11.91 33.64
N THR A 93 23.84 -12.70 33.69
CA THR A 93 23.83 -14.11 33.29
C THR A 93 22.83 -14.93 34.12
N THR A 94 22.82 -14.72 35.44
CA THR A 94 21.86 -15.34 36.35
C THR A 94 20.44 -14.93 36.01
N ALA A 95 20.23 -13.65 35.70
CA ALA A 95 18.92 -13.11 35.40
C ALA A 95 18.31 -13.69 34.11
N VAL A 96 19.10 -13.73 33.04
CA VAL A 96 18.71 -14.33 31.77
C VAL A 96 18.45 -15.83 31.92
N THR A 97 19.30 -16.54 32.66
CA THR A 97 19.12 -17.98 32.91
C THR A 97 17.81 -18.24 33.66
N GLY A 98 17.50 -17.42 34.67
CA GLY A 98 16.25 -17.48 35.42
C GLY A 98 15.02 -17.24 34.53
N LEU A 99 15.07 -16.21 33.68
CA LEU A 99 14.02 -15.89 32.70
C LEU A 99 13.78 -17.05 31.73
N VAL A 100 14.82 -17.58 31.09
CA VAL A 100 14.68 -18.70 30.13
C VAL A 100 14.15 -19.96 30.83
N ALA A 101 14.57 -20.22 32.07
CA ALA A 101 14.05 -21.33 32.87
C ALA A 101 12.58 -21.14 33.28
N ALA A 102 12.08 -19.90 33.32
CA ALA A 102 10.71 -19.57 33.70
C ALA A 102 9.67 -19.83 32.59
N HIS A 103 10.08 -19.73 31.33
CA HIS A 103 9.18 -19.82 30.17
C HIS A 103 9.47 -21.05 29.32
N ASP A 104 8.48 -21.95 29.15
CA ASP A 104 8.61 -23.15 28.32
C ASP A 104 8.91 -22.83 26.85
N ILE A 105 8.27 -21.78 26.32
CA ILE A 105 8.33 -21.40 24.91
C ILE A 105 9.73 -20.99 24.47
N LEU A 106 10.52 -20.38 25.36
CA LEU A 106 11.90 -19.97 25.10
C LEU A 106 12.87 -21.17 25.05
N ARG A 107 12.45 -22.33 25.56
CA ARG A 107 13.18 -23.60 25.57
C ARG A 107 12.59 -24.64 24.63
N THR A 108 11.66 -24.23 23.78
CA THR A 108 10.93 -25.15 22.89
C THR A 108 11.65 -25.28 21.54
N ARG A 109 11.74 -26.50 21.01
CA ARG A 109 12.13 -26.81 19.62
C ARG A 109 10.97 -27.49 18.90
N TYR A 110 11.04 -27.49 17.57
CA TYR A 110 9.98 -27.98 16.68
C TYR A 110 10.51 -28.99 15.64
N PRO A 111 11.02 -30.16 16.07
CA PRO A 111 11.47 -31.20 15.16
C PRO A 111 10.32 -31.78 14.33
N THR A 112 10.68 -32.41 13.21
CA THR A 112 9.74 -33.17 12.38
C THR A 112 9.47 -34.54 13.01
N GLY A 113 8.21 -34.84 13.28
CA GLY A 113 7.74 -36.13 13.79
C GLY A 113 7.79 -37.25 12.74
N GLY A 114 7.52 -38.48 13.19
CA GLY A 114 7.59 -39.68 12.34
C GLY A 114 6.59 -39.73 11.18
N ASP A 115 5.52 -38.93 11.24
CA ASP A 115 4.51 -38.77 10.19
C ASP A 115 4.74 -37.55 9.29
N GLY A 116 5.86 -36.84 9.47
CA GLY A 116 6.19 -35.62 8.72
C GLY A 116 5.55 -34.34 9.28
N THR A 117 4.84 -34.41 10.41
CA THR A 117 4.22 -33.24 11.07
C THR A 117 5.14 -32.61 12.12
N PRO A 118 4.99 -31.32 12.46
CA PRO A 118 5.76 -30.71 13.54
C PRO A 118 5.39 -31.26 14.91
N VAL A 119 6.40 -31.53 15.75
CA VAL A 119 6.22 -31.90 17.15
C VAL A 119 6.82 -30.83 18.05
N ARG A 120 6.15 -30.51 19.16
CA ARG A 120 6.70 -29.62 20.19
C ARG A 120 7.60 -30.41 21.14
N GLU A 121 8.85 -29.98 21.25
CA GLU A 121 9.81 -30.53 22.22
C GLU A 121 10.25 -29.42 23.19
N ILE A 122 9.83 -29.52 24.46
CA ILE A 122 10.21 -28.58 25.51
C ILE A 122 11.46 -29.13 26.20
N LEU A 123 12.59 -28.44 26.06
CA LEU A 123 13.83 -28.85 26.71
C LEU A 123 13.78 -28.53 28.21
N PRO A 124 14.40 -29.34 29.08
CA PRO A 124 14.57 -28.99 30.48
C PRO A 124 15.35 -27.67 30.61
N PRO A 125 15.23 -26.94 31.73
CA PRO A 125 16.11 -25.82 32.03
C PRO A 125 17.57 -26.26 31.88
N GLY A 126 18.30 -25.62 30.96
CA GLY A 126 19.66 -25.99 30.60
C GLY A 126 20.74 -25.33 31.46
N ASP A 127 21.98 -25.45 30.99
CA ASP A 127 23.15 -24.76 31.56
C ASP A 127 22.99 -23.23 31.52
N PRO A 128 23.73 -22.47 32.36
CA PRO A 128 23.70 -21.02 32.35
C PRO A 128 23.93 -20.42 30.96
N VAL A 129 23.15 -19.41 30.60
CA VAL A 129 23.28 -18.74 29.31
C VAL A 129 24.58 -17.91 29.29
N ALA A 130 25.55 -18.31 28.48
CA ALA A 130 26.81 -17.58 28.34
C ALA A 130 26.58 -16.21 27.65
N LEU A 131 26.90 -15.13 28.35
CA LEU A 131 26.79 -13.74 27.87
C LEU A 131 28.14 -13.03 27.91
N ASP A 132 29.11 -13.54 27.14
CA ASP A 132 30.41 -12.88 27.02
C ASP A 132 30.27 -11.55 26.25
N PRO A 133 30.59 -10.40 26.87
CA PRO A 133 30.44 -9.11 26.21
C PRO A 133 31.44 -8.97 25.08
N THR A 134 30.94 -8.71 23.87
CA THR A 134 31.77 -8.29 22.74
C THR A 134 32.15 -6.82 22.92
N ASP A 135 33.44 -6.52 23.03
CA ASP A 135 33.93 -5.16 23.27
C ASP A 135 33.92 -4.32 21.99
N LEU A 136 33.14 -3.25 22.00
CA LEU A 136 33.06 -2.25 20.94
C LEU A 136 33.61 -0.89 21.40
N GLY A 137 34.19 -0.80 22.60
CA GLY A 137 34.65 0.47 23.18
C GLY A 137 35.85 1.10 22.48
N ALA A 138 36.59 0.32 21.69
CA ALA A 138 37.66 0.80 20.83
C ALA A 138 37.16 1.62 19.62
N LEU A 139 35.86 1.57 19.32
CA LEU A 139 35.27 2.39 18.27
C LEU A 139 35.14 3.86 18.70
N PRO A 140 35.37 4.81 17.78
CA PRO A 140 35.03 6.22 17.97
C PRO A 140 33.57 6.42 18.40
N ASP A 141 33.29 7.45 19.20
CA ASP A 141 31.95 7.70 19.77
C ASP A 141 30.85 7.81 18.69
N ASP A 142 31.17 8.45 17.56
CA ASP A 142 30.28 8.61 16.41
C ASP A 142 30.04 7.30 15.63
N GLU A 143 30.90 6.30 15.79
CA GLU A 143 30.76 4.99 15.16
C GLU A 143 30.03 3.96 16.02
N ARG A 144 29.88 4.21 17.33
CA ARG A 144 29.30 3.25 18.29
C ARG A 144 27.82 2.97 18.04
N ALA A 145 27.00 3.99 17.83
CA ALA A 145 25.57 3.80 17.54
C ALA A 145 25.35 3.10 16.17
N PRO A 146 26.01 3.50 15.08
CA PRO A 146 25.99 2.74 13.83
C PRO A 146 26.50 1.29 13.96
N ALA A 147 27.50 1.04 14.80
CA ALA A 147 27.97 -0.31 15.06
C ALA A 147 26.94 -1.16 15.82
N ALA A 148 26.23 -0.57 16.79
CA ALA A 148 25.13 -1.20 17.49
C ALA A 148 24.02 -1.64 16.51
N GLU A 149 23.62 -0.75 15.60
CA GLU A 149 22.61 -1.04 14.58
C GLU A 149 23.06 -2.15 13.63
N ARG A 150 24.31 -2.09 13.13
CA ARG A 150 24.88 -3.14 12.27
C ARG A 150 24.88 -4.50 12.96
N VAL A 151 25.16 -4.54 14.25
CA VAL A 151 25.17 -5.75 15.06
C VAL A 151 23.77 -6.33 15.20
N ILE A 152 22.78 -5.50 15.55
CA ILE A 152 21.37 -5.94 15.64
C ILE A 152 20.92 -6.47 14.28
N GLU A 153 21.23 -5.75 13.20
CA GLU A 153 20.91 -6.18 11.84
C GLU A 153 21.56 -7.55 11.52
N GLN A 154 22.86 -7.70 11.78
CA GLN A 154 23.59 -8.95 11.52
C GLN A 154 23.02 -10.14 12.29
N GLU A 155 22.62 -9.97 13.55
CA GLU A 155 21.98 -11.04 14.33
C GLU A 155 20.56 -11.33 13.80
N GLY A 156 19.79 -10.30 13.47
CA GLY A 156 18.46 -10.43 12.86
C GLY A 156 18.47 -11.17 11.53
N ARG A 157 19.56 -11.09 10.75
CA ARG A 157 19.74 -11.75 9.45
C ARG A 157 20.19 -13.21 9.52
N LYS A 158 20.40 -13.78 10.70
CA LYS A 158 20.73 -15.21 10.83
C LYS A 158 19.44 -16.03 10.93
N ALA A 159 19.17 -16.93 10.00
CA ALA A 159 17.99 -17.81 10.09
C ALA A 159 18.04 -18.71 11.34
N PHE A 160 16.89 -18.96 11.97
CA PHE A 160 16.75 -19.97 13.01
C PHE A 160 16.50 -21.35 12.40
N ARG A 161 17.07 -22.41 12.96
CA ARG A 161 16.77 -23.81 12.68
C ARG A 161 15.86 -24.38 13.76
N LEU A 162 14.57 -24.09 13.67
CA LEU A 162 13.59 -24.42 14.72
C LEU A 162 13.53 -25.91 15.11
N ALA A 163 14.00 -26.83 14.27
CA ALA A 163 14.13 -28.25 14.62
C ALA A 163 15.28 -28.54 15.60
N ASP A 164 16.37 -27.78 15.53
CA ASP A 164 17.65 -28.10 16.20
C ASP A 164 18.07 -27.05 17.24
N GLU A 165 17.48 -25.85 17.21
CA GLU A 165 17.79 -24.76 18.14
C GLU A 165 16.53 -24.12 18.72
N THR A 166 16.65 -23.57 19.93
CA THR A 166 15.59 -22.82 20.60
C THR A 166 15.36 -21.48 19.88
N PRO A 167 14.15 -20.90 19.95
CA PRO A 167 13.78 -19.70 19.20
C PRO A 167 14.39 -18.41 19.75
N LEU A 168 15.45 -18.46 20.55
CA LEU A 168 16.06 -17.32 21.23
C LEU A 168 17.59 -17.34 21.09
N ARG A 169 18.17 -16.20 20.71
CA ARG A 169 19.60 -15.93 20.73
C ARG A 169 19.85 -14.58 21.41
N LEU A 170 20.92 -14.55 22.22
CA LEU A 170 21.28 -13.40 23.04
C LEU A 170 22.72 -13.02 22.78
N ARG A 171 22.98 -11.72 22.64
CA ARG A 171 24.34 -11.18 22.48
C ARG A 171 24.51 -9.92 23.30
N LEU A 172 25.59 -9.85 24.08
CA LEU A 172 25.93 -8.67 24.87
C LEU A 172 27.07 -7.90 24.20
N PHE A 173 26.89 -6.59 24.05
CA PHE A 173 27.90 -5.67 23.53
C PHE A 173 28.22 -4.62 24.57
N ARG A 174 29.49 -4.28 24.70
CA ARG A 174 29.98 -3.23 25.61
C ARG A 174 30.53 -2.06 24.81
N PHE A 175 29.97 -0.86 25.02
CA PHE A 175 30.50 0.38 24.46
C PHE A 175 31.43 1.09 25.45
N THR A 176 31.05 1.10 26.72
CA THR A 176 31.87 1.64 27.82
C THR A 176 31.64 0.77 29.06
N PRO A 177 32.43 0.94 30.15
CA PRO A 177 32.18 0.22 31.40
C PRO A 177 30.77 0.41 31.99
N THR A 178 30.04 1.47 31.60
CA THR A 178 28.70 1.76 32.10
C THR A 178 27.63 1.75 31.02
N ASP A 179 27.94 1.22 29.83
CA ASP A 179 27.05 1.35 28.68
C ASP A 179 27.15 0.11 27.78
N HIS A 180 26.07 -0.67 27.79
CA HIS A 180 25.98 -1.95 27.13
C HIS A 180 24.69 -2.06 26.31
N LEU A 181 24.68 -3.00 25.36
CA LEU A 181 23.50 -3.37 24.61
C LEU A 181 23.34 -4.88 24.65
N LEU A 182 22.23 -5.34 25.23
CA LEU A 182 21.81 -6.72 25.12
C LEU A 182 20.89 -6.84 23.91
N VAL A 183 21.35 -7.55 22.87
CA VAL A 183 20.56 -7.85 21.68
C VAL A 183 19.79 -9.15 21.93
N LEU A 184 18.46 -9.05 21.86
CA LEU A 184 17.55 -10.19 21.83
C LEU A 184 17.16 -10.45 20.37
N THR A 185 17.45 -11.64 19.87
CA THR A 185 16.88 -12.12 18.60
C THR A 185 16.00 -13.32 18.93
N VAL A 186 14.72 -13.23 18.59
CA VAL A 186 13.74 -14.27 18.88
C VAL A 186 12.91 -14.58 17.62
N HIS A 187 12.61 -15.85 17.37
CA HIS A 187 11.71 -16.21 16.28
C HIS A 187 10.26 -15.95 16.70
N HIS A 188 9.48 -15.31 15.83
CA HIS A 188 8.08 -14.90 16.08
C HIS A 188 7.14 -16.07 16.41
N ILE A 189 7.59 -17.33 16.21
CA ILE A 189 6.87 -18.54 16.64
C ILE A 189 6.68 -18.60 18.16
N ALA A 190 7.60 -17.98 18.91
CA ALA A 190 7.70 -18.04 20.35
C ALA A 190 7.41 -16.71 21.04
N PHE A 191 7.13 -15.66 20.25
CA PHE A 191 7.18 -14.29 20.75
C PHE A 191 6.24 -13.39 19.93
N ASP A 192 5.54 -12.51 20.61
CA ASP A 192 4.73 -11.44 20.03
C ASP A 192 5.19 -10.06 20.55
N ASP A 193 4.58 -8.99 20.07
CA ASP A 193 4.94 -7.63 20.48
C ASP A 193 4.69 -7.38 21.99
N HIS A 194 3.69 -8.04 22.58
CA HIS A 194 3.39 -7.92 24.02
C HIS A 194 4.47 -8.60 24.89
N SER A 195 5.07 -9.69 24.40
CA SER A 195 6.10 -10.44 25.11
C SER A 195 7.36 -9.60 25.38
N TRP A 196 7.64 -8.57 24.57
CA TRP A 196 8.81 -7.68 24.77
C TRP A 196 8.77 -6.96 26.12
N GLY A 197 7.66 -6.32 26.42
CA GLY A 197 7.49 -5.57 27.67
C GLY A 197 7.62 -6.47 28.90
N ARG A 198 7.02 -7.66 28.84
CA ARG A 198 7.06 -8.65 29.93
C ARG A 198 8.47 -9.20 30.16
N VAL A 199 9.17 -9.56 29.08
CA VAL A 199 10.57 -10.01 29.17
C VAL A 199 11.46 -8.92 29.75
N LEU A 200 11.26 -7.65 29.38
CA LEU A 200 12.04 -6.55 29.93
C LEU A 200 11.85 -6.40 31.44
N ASP A 201 10.59 -6.41 31.92
CA ASP A 201 10.28 -6.30 33.35
C ASP A 201 10.88 -7.45 34.15
N GLU A 202 10.65 -8.68 33.68
CA GLU A 202 11.12 -9.88 34.37
C GLU A 202 12.64 -9.93 34.38
N LEU A 203 13.31 -9.58 33.27
CA LEU A 203 14.76 -9.51 33.20
C LEU A 203 15.32 -8.51 34.22
N ALA A 204 14.72 -7.32 34.31
CA ALA A 204 15.15 -6.30 35.28
C ALA A 204 14.92 -6.76 36.73
N ALA A 205 13.80 -7.43 37.03
CA ALA A 205 13.51 -7.96 38.36
C ALA A 205 14.47 -9.09 38.75
N HIS A 206 14.71 -10.03 37.83
CA HIS A 206 15.71 -11.09 38.00
C HIS A 206 17.12 -10.52 38.22
N TYR A 207 17.48 -9.46 37.49
CA TYR A 207 18.76 -8.78 37.66
C TYR A 207 18.88 -8.08 39.02
N ALA A 208 17.83 -7.38 39.46
CA ALA A 208 17.82 -6.70 40.76
C ALA A 208 18.08 -7.71 41.90
N VAL A 209 17.39 -8.84 41.90
CA VAL A 209 17.61 -9.90 42.91
C VAL A 209 19.01 -10.51 42.80
N ALA A 210 19.47 -10.82 41.58
CA ALA A 210 20.79 -11.44 41.37
C ALA A 210 21.96 -10.50 41.72
N SER A 211 21.76 -9.18 41.62
CA SER A 211 22.74 -8.15 42.01
C SER A 211 22.68 -7.79 43.50
N GLY A 212 21.83 -8.46 44.28
CA GLY A 212 21.70 -8.26 45.72
C GLY A 212 20.89 -7.03 46.12
N ALA A 213 20.15 -6.42 45.19
CA ALA A 213 19.17 -5.38 45.52
C ALA A 213 17.91 -6.00 46.15
N ASP A 214 17.26 -5.24 47.03
CA ASP A 214 15.93 -5.60 47.54
C ASP A 214 14.94 -5.64 46.38
N GLY A 215 14.28 -6.79 46.19
CA GLY A 215 13.35 -7.02 45.10
C GLY A 215 12.75 -8.42 45.16
N ALA A 216 11.69 -8.64 44.38
CA ALA A 216 11.08 -9.95 44.21
C ALA A 216 10.95 -10.24 42.72
N ILE A 217 11.26 -11.48 42.33
CA ILE A 217 10.95 -11.98 40.99
C ILE A 217 9.43 -12.18 40.93
N PRO A 218 8.73 -11.68 39.89
CA PRO A 218 7.31 -11.93 39.70
C PRO A 218 6.99 -13.43 39.80
N ALA A 219 5.86 -13.76 40.42
CA ALA A 219 5.40 -15.15 40.47
C ALA A 219 5.20 -15.65 39.04
N ARG A 220 5.67 -16.87 38.74
CA ARG A 220 5.47 -17.47 37.41
C ARG A 220 3.97 -17.56 37.11
N PRO A 221 3.55 -17.29 35.85
CA PRO A 221 2.17 -17.50 35.45
C PRO A 221 1.74 -18.94 35.77
N SER A 222 0.51 -19.11 36.23
CA SER A 222 -0.05 -20.42 36.61
C SER A 222 -0.20 -21.39 35.42
N VAL A 223 -0.03 -20.88 34.20
CA VAL A 223 -0.12 -21.59 32.93
C VAL A 223 1.07 -21.21 32.06
N GLN A 224 1.40 -22.08 31.11
CA GLN A 224 2.47 -21.88 30.14
C GLN A 224 1.89 -21.83 28.71
N TYR A 225 2.71 -21.48 27.72
CA TYR A 225 2.24 -21.39 26.34
C TYR A 225 1.80 -22.77 25.79
N SER A 226 2.35 -23.86 26.33
CA SER A 226 1.86 -25.22 26.03
C SER A 226 0.43 -25.49 26.53
N ASP A 227 0.01 -24.87 27.63
CA ASP A 227 -1.37 -24.98 28.12
C ASP A 227 -2.34 -24.21 27.24
N PHE A 228 -1.90 -23.05 26.73
CA PHE A 228 -2.63 -22.29 25.71
C PHE A 228 -2.83 -23.13 24.44
N ALA A 229 -1.78 -23.79 23.94
CA ALA A 229 -1.89 -24.62 22.73
C ALA A 229 -2.88 -25.78 22.90
N ARG A 230 -2.89 -26.44 24.07
CA ARG A 230 -3.90 -27.45 24.40
C ARG A 230 -5.31 -26.86 24.49
N TRP A 231 -5.44 -25.63 24.99
CA TRP A 231 -6.71 -24.95 25.06
C TRP A 231 -7.24 -24.60 23.66
N GLU A 232 -6.41 -24.03 22.79
CA GLU A 232 -6.78 -23.69 21.41
C GLU A 232 -7.23 -24.93 20.63
N GLU A 233 -6.50 -26.04 20.73
CA GLU A 233 -6.87 -27.30 20.08
C GLU A 233 -8.26 -27.78 20.51
N ARG A 234 -8.57 -27.72 21.82
CA ARG A 234 -9.91 -28.07 22.33
C ARG A 234 -11.01 -27.11 21.86
N GLN A 235 -10.73 -25.82 21.69
CA GLN A 235 -11.71 -24.88 21.15
C GLN A 235 -12.02 -25.20 19.69
N LEU A 236 -10.99 -25.54 18.91
CA LEU A 236 -11.12 -25.91 17.50
C LEU A 236 -11.89 -27.21 17.32
N ASP A 237 -11.58 -28.24 18.11
CA ASP A 237 -12.27 -29.53 18.03
C ASP A 237 -13.71 -29.45 18.54
N GLY A 238 -13.98 -28.52 19.47
CA GLY A 238 -15.31 -28.28 20.05
C GLY A 238 -16.24 -27.42 19.19
N GLY A 239 -15.79 -26.91 18.03
CA GLY A 239 -16.59 -26.02 17.16
C GLY A 239 -16.87 -24.64 17.78
N ALA A 240 -16.12 -24.23 18.80
CA ALA A 240 -16.39 -22.99 19.55
C ALA A 240 -16.34 -21.73 18.67
N TRP A 241 -15.61 -21.81 17.54
CA TRP A 241 -15.42 -20.70 16.62
C TRP A 241 -16.13 -20.88 15.26
N ASP A 242 -17.01 -21.88 15.10
CA ASP A 242 -17.71 -22.13 13.84
C ASP A 242 -18.50 -20.91 13.35
N ARG A 243 -19.15 -20.19 14.28
CA ARG A 243 -19.87 -18.95 13.95
C ARG A 243 -18.93 -17.83 13.47
N GLN A 244 -17.75 -17.71 14.08
CA GLN A 244 -16.75 -16.74 13.62
C GLN A 244 -16.21 -17.12 12.23
N LEU A 245 -16.02 -18.41 11.98
CA LEU A 245 -15.61 -18.90 10.67
C LEU A 245 -16.65 -18.61 9.59
N ASP A 246 -17.93 -18.81 9.88
CA ASP A 246 -19.03 -18.51 8.95
C ASP A 246 -19.16 -17.01 8.68
N TYR A 247 -18.95 -16.16 9.69
CA TYR A 247 -18.84 -14.72 9.49
C TYR A 247 -17.72 -14.38 8.50
N TRP A 248 -16.51 -14.92 8.70
CA TRP A 248 -15.38 -14.66 7.81
C TRP A 248 -15.61 -15.19 6.39
N ARG A 249 -16.25 -16.35 6.23
CA ARG A 249 -16.66 -16.89 4.93
C ARG A 249 -17.56 -15.92 4.18
N GLN A 250 -18.58 -15.38 4.85
CA GLN A 250 -19.50 -14.42 4.25
C GLN A 250 -18.82 -13.07 3.96
N ARG A 251 -18.05 -12.54 4.92
CA ARG A 251 -17.41 -11.23 4.80
C ARG A 251 -16.34 -11.18 3.71
N LEU A 252 -15.65 -12.30 3.47
CA LEU A 252 -14.52 -12.39 2.54
C LEU A 252 -14.87 -13.09 1.23
N ASP A 253 -16.15 -13.42 1.04
CA ASP A 253 -16.65 -13.91 -0.24
C ASP A 253 -16.43 -12.87 -1.33
N ARG A 254 -15.97 -13.33 -2.50
CA ARG A 254 -15.69 -12.51 -3.69
C ARG A 254 -14.84 -11.26 -3.42
N ARG A 255 -13.94 -11.32 -2.44
CA ARG A 255 -12.97 -10.24 -2.17
C ARG A 255 -12.11 -9.94 -3.40
N PRO A 256 -11.59 -8.71 -3.54
CA PRO A 256 -10.58 -8.40 -4.54
C PRO A 256 -9.31 -9.24 -4.29
N ALA A 257 -8.65 -9.66 -5.37
CA ALA A 257 -7.50 -10.55 -5.29
C ALA A 257 -6.21 -9.85 -4.83
N SER A 258 -5.98 -8.61 -5.27
CA SER A 258 -4.77 -7.84 -4.98
C SER A 258 -5.03 -6.35 -5.23
N LEU A 259 -4.33 -5.48 -4.51
CA LEU A 259 -4.37 -4.04 -4.75
C LEU A 259 -3.29 -3.64 -5.75
N ALA A 260 -3.66 -2.86 -6.77
CA ALA A 260 -2.72 -2.23 -7.70
C ALA A 260 -2.00 -1.06 -7.01
N LEU A 261 -0.90 -1.35 -6.31
CA LEU A 261 -0.09 -0.33 -5.64
C LEU A 261 0.86 0.38 -6.63
N PRO A 262 1.23 1.65 -6.38
CA PRO A 262 2.12 2.43 -7.24
C PRO A 262 3.59 2.04 -6.99
N ALA A 263 3.88 0.76 -7.20
CA ALA A 263 5.21 0.17 -7.07
C ALA A 263 6.14 0.65 -8.21
N ASP A 264 7.43 0.82 -7.92
CA ASP A 264 8.41 1.20 -8.94
C ASP A 264 8.76 0.03 -9.87
N ARG A 265 8.47 -1.20 -9.44
CA ARG A 265 8.81 -2.44 -10.14
C ARG A 265 7.56 -3.31 -10.32
N PRO A 266 7.40 -3.97 -11.48
CA PRO A 266 6.26 -4.85 -11.69
C PRO A 266 6.33 -6.04 -10.73
N ARG A 267 5.16 -6.52 -10.29
CA ARG A 267 5.08 -7.78 -9.56
C ARG A 267 5.57 -8.90 -10.48
N ALA A 268 6.55 -9.68 -10.03
CA ALA A 268 7.10 -10.78 -10.84
C ALA A 268 5.97 -11.74 -11.28
N GLU A 269 6.00 -12.16 -12.54
CA GLU A 269 5.05 -13.14 -13.08
C GLU A 269 5.27 -14.50 -12.40
N GLY A 270 4.28 -14.95 -11.63
CA GLY A 270 4.32 -16.20 -10.88
C GLY A 270 3.45 -16.12 -9.62
N PRO A 271 3.10 -17.27 -9.00
CA PRO A 271 2.38 -17.24 -7.74
C PRO A 271 3.18 -16.41 -6.73
N PRO A 272 2.53 -15.50 -5.96
CA PRO A 272 3.21 -14.64 -5.02
C PRO A 272 4.13 -15.50 -4.15
N ALA A 273 5.38 -15.07 -4.02
CA ALA A 273 6.40 -15.74 -3.25
C ALA A 273 5.80 -16.16 -1.89
N ARG A 274 5.44 -17.46 -1.76
CA ARG A 274 4.58 -18.00 -0.70
C ARG A 274 5.00 -17.50 0.68
N GLY A 275 4.23 -16.55 1.24
CA GLY A 275 4.16 -16.19 2.67
C GLY A 275 5.48 -15.89 3.41
N GLY A 276 6.61 -15.83 2.72
CA GLY A 276 7.92 -15.59 3.31
C GLY A 276 8.38 -14.19 2.97
N GLY A 277 8.98 -13.51 3.95
CA GLY A 277 9.40 -12.13 3.71
C GLY A 277 10.65 -12.05 2.88
N THR A 278 10.86 -10.87 2.34
CA THR A 278 12.06 -10.51 1.57
C THR A 278 12.79 -9.40 2.29
N ASP A 279 13.90 -8.96 1.72
CA ASP A 279 14.44 -7.65 2.06
C ASP A 279 13.35 -6.57 1.90
N GLY A 280 13.28 -5.71 2.90
CA GLY A 280 12.37 -4.60 3.02
C GLY A 280 13.13 -3.28 2.96
N VAL A 281 12.47 -2.26 2.45
CA VAL A 281 12.90 -0.87 2.55
C VAL A 281 11.88 -0.11 3.38
N ARG A 282 12.35 0.80 4.24
CA ARG A 282 11.50 1.55 5.17
C ARG A 282 11.66 3.05 4.97
N SER A 283 10.54 3.77 5.04
CA SER A 283 10.48 5.23 5.18
C SER A 283 9.78 5.59 6.48
N ASP A 284 10.27 6.63 7.16
CA ASP A 284 9.71 7.12 8.41
C ASP A 284 9.38 8.60 8.27
N ALA A 285 8.29 9.03 8.88
CA ALA A 285 7.89 10.43 8.92
C ALA A 285 7.09 10.76 10.18
N LEU A 286 7.03 12.04 10.51
CA LEU A 286 6.31 12.55 11.67
C LEU A 286 5.19 13.48 11.22
N LEU A 287 3.98 13.21 11.71
CA LEU A 287 2.86 14.13 11.67
C LEU A 287 2.84 14.95 12.95
N ASP A 288 2.66 16.26 12.81
CA ASP A 288 2.70 17.18 13.94
C ASP A 288 1.61 16.88 14.97
N ALA A 289 1.91 17.19 16.23
CA ALA A 289 1.00 16.98 17.36
C ALA A 289 -0.35 17.72 17.22
N GLY A 290 -0.40 18.84 16.47
CA GLY A 290 -1.62 19.59 16.21
C GLY A 290 -2.61 18.79 15.39
N THR A 291 -2.15 18.27 14.24
CA THR A 291 -2.94 17.37 13.38
C THR A 291 -3.32 16.09 14.12
N GLY A 292 -2.39 15.50 14.89
CA GLY A 292 -2.69 14.33 15.72
C GLY A 292 -3.82 14.58 16.73
N ARG A 293 -3.85 15.76 17.37
CA ARG A 293 -4.94 16.15 18.27
C ARG A 293 -6.27 16.33 17.54
N ALA A 294 -6.25 16.96 16.36
CA ALA A 294 -7.45 17.11 15.54
C ALA A 294 -8.03 15.75 15.09
N LEU A 295 -7.17 14.78 14.74
CA LEU A 295 -7.59 13.41 14.44
C LEU A 295 -8.26 12.74 15.64
N ARG A 296 -7.69 12.87 16.85
CA ARG A 296 -8.31 12.32 18.07
C ARG A 296 -9.67 12.94 18.33
N GLU A 297 -9.81 14.24 18.14
CA GLU A 297 -11.09 14.93 18.33
C GLU A 297 -12.12 14.52 17.27
N LEU A 298 -11.70 14.36 16.01
CA LEU A 298 -12.56 13.83 14.95
C LEU A 298 -13.05 12.42 15.29
N ALA A 299 -12.14 11.54 15.73
CA ALA A 299 -12.47 10.18 16.16
C ALA A 299 -13.46 10.20 17.35
N ARG A 300 -13.16 10.98 18.38
CA ARG A 300 -13.99 11.13 19.59
C ARG A 300 -15.39 11.64 19.26
N THR A 301 -15.52 12.68 18.44
CA THR A 301 -16.82 13.23 18.02
C THR A 301 -17.60 12.28 17.12
N GLY A 302 -16.92 11.38 16.41
CA GLY A 302 -17.52 10.30 15.62
C GLY A 302 -17.83 9.02 16.41
N GLY A 303 -17.59 9.00 17.73
CA GLY A 303 -17.77 7.80 18.55
C GLY A 303 -16.84 6.65 18.13
N THR A 304 -15.58 6.96 17.84
CA THR A 304 -14.57 5.96 17.43
C THR A 304 -13.19 6.28 17.96
N THR A 305 -12.21 5.45 17.63
CA THR A 305 -10.83 5.54 18.12
C THR A 305 -9.90 6.20 17.09
N LEU A 306 -8.74 6.68 17.57
CA LEU A 306 -7.70 7.19 16.68
C LEU A 306 -7.24 6.13 15.67
N TYR A 307 -7.14 4.86 16.09
CA TYR A 307 -6.87 3.72 15.23
C TYR A 307 -7.82 3.69 14.02
N THR A 308 -9.14 3.79 14.25
CA THR A 308 -10.14 3.78 13.18
C THR A 308 -9.97 4.96 12.23
N ALA A 309 -9.70 6.16 12.77
CA ALA A 309 -9.51 7.35 11.93
C ALA A 309 -8.25 7.24 11.05
N LEU A 310 -7.15 6.70 11.59
CA LEU A 310 -5.92 6.45 10.84
C LEU A 310 -6.11 5.35 9.79
N LEU A 311 -6.80 4.27 10.12
CA LEU A 311 -7.14 3.22 9.17
C LEU A 311 -8.01 3.74 8.03
N ALA A 312 -9.03 4.55 8.33
CA ALA A 312 -9.87 5.18 7.32
C ALA A 312 -9.06 6.06 6.37
N ALA A 313 -8.08 6.82 6.89
CA ALA A 313 -7.18 7.61 6.06
C ALA A 313 -6.28 6.74 5.19
N TYR A 314 -5.75 5.64 5.73
CA TYR A 314 -4.96 4.69 4.95
C TYR A 314 -5.79 4.04 3.84
N GLN A 315 -7.02 3.61 4.14
CA GLN A 315 -7.96 3.05 3.16
C GLN A 315 -8.31 4.06 2.06
N ALA A 316 -8.53 5.33 2.39
CA ALA A 316 -8.79 6.39 1.42
C ALA A 316 -7.60 6.60 0.47
N VAL A 317 -6.38 6.60 1.01
CA VAL A 317 -5.16 6.76 0.21
C VAL A 317 -4.90 5.53 -0.68
N LEU A 318 -5.14 4.31 -0.16
CA LEU A 318 -5.08 3.07 -0.95
C LEU A 318 -6.09 3.08 -2.10
N HIS A 319 -7.32 3.56 -1.87
CA HIS A 319 -8.32 3.76 -2.92
C HIS A 319 -7.83 4.72 -4.00
N ARG A 320 -7.23 5.85 -3.61
CA ARG A 320 -6.69 6.84 -4.56
C ARG A 320 -5.51 6.32 -5.37
N TRP A 321 -4.70 5.42 -4.81
CA TRP A 321 -3.58 4.81 -5.51
C TRP A 321 -3.99 3.69 -6.45
N SER A 322 -4.91 2.82 -6.00
CA SER A 322 -5.29 1.61 -6.75
C SER A 322 -6.45 1.84 -7.71
N GLY A 323 -7.27 2.87 -7.49
CA GLY A 323 -8.55 3.06 -8.19
C GLY A 323 -9.66 2.11 -7.71
N GLU A 324 -9.37 1.21 -6.77
CA GLU A 324 -10.32 0.23 -6.25
C GLU A 324 -11.15 0.82 -5.10
N SER A 325 -12.44 0.46 -5.04
CA SER A 325 -13.32 0.92 -3.95
C SER A 325 -13.46 -0.10 -2.83
N ASP A 326 -13.24 -1.38 -3.08
CA ASP A 326 -13.25 -2.43 -2.05
C ASP A 326 -11.83 -2.65 -1.54
N ILE A 327 -11.53 -2.14 -0.34
CA ILE A 327 -10.18 -2.13 0.22
C ILE A 327 -10.07 -3.13 1.36
N VAL A 328 -9.14 -4.07 1.23
CA VAL A 328 -8.87 -5.11 2.23
C VAL A 328 -7.52 -4.86 2.90
N VAL A 329 -7.53 -4.60 4.20
CA VAL A 329 -6.33 -4.36 5.01
C VAL A 329 -6.21 -5.44 6.09
N GLY A 330 -5.05 -6.07 6.21
CA GLY A 330 -4.74 -6.92 7.37
C GLY A 330 -4.37 -6.06 8.57
N SER A 331 -4.82 -6.42 9.77
CA SER A 331 -4.38 -5.75 10.99
C SER A 331 -4.05 -6.76 12.09
N PRO A 332 -2.85 -6.69 12.68
CA PRO A 332 -2.50 -7.55 13.80
C PRO A 332 -3.35 -7.17 15.02
N VAL A 333 -3.79 -8.19 15.75
CA VAL A 333 -4.49 -8.06 17.03
C VAL A 333 -3.83 -8.97 18.06
N VAL A 334 -3.94 -8.57 19.31
CA VAL A 334 -3.42 -9.36 20.43
C VAL A 334 -4.54 -10.29 20.93
N ASN A 335 -4.36 -11.60 20.78
CA ASN A 335 -5.35 -12.60 21.19
C ASN A 335 -5.13 -13.08 22.63
N ARG A 336 -4.99 -12.13 23.57
CA ARG A 336 -4.78 -12.38 25.01
C ARG A 336 -6.04 -12.05 25.83
N GLY A 337 -7.23 -12.29 25.28
CA GLY A 337 -8.51 -11.88 25.87
C GLY A 337 -8.87 -12.54 27.21
N ARG A 338 -8.02 -13.42 27.73
CA ARG A 338 -8.17 -14.14 29.00
C ARG A 338 -7.05 -13.75 29.95
N THR A 339 -7.41 -13.37 31.17
CA THR A 339 -6.46 -12.96 32.21
C THR A 339 -5.42 -14.05 32.51
N GLU A 340 -5.77 -15.33 32.33
CA GLU A 340 -4.84 -16.44 32.49
C GLU A 340 -3.63 -16.38 31.53
N PHE A 341 -3.78 -15.76 30.36
CA PHE A 341 -2.75 -15.69 29.31
C PHE A 341 -2.03 -14.33 29.22
N GLU A 342 -2.47 -13.34 29.99
CA GLU A 342 -1.96 -11.96 29.93
C GLU A 342 -0.44 -11.91 30.13
N ASP A 343 0.04 -12.63 31.15
CA ASP A 343 1.46 -12.64 31.54
C ASP A 343 2.29 -13.75 30.88
N VAL A 344 1.72 -14.53 29.96
CA VAL A 344 2.42 -15.68 29.35
C VAL A 344 3.29 -15.23 28.18
N VAL A 345 4.59 -15.50 28.20
CA VAL A 345 5.44 -15.26 27.01
C VAL A 345 5.06 -16.25 25.91
N GLY A 346 4.86 -15.76 24.67
CA GLY A 346 4.44 -16.61 23.55
C GLY A 346 3.90 -15.83 22.36
N ASN A 347 3.56 -16.53 21.28
CA ASN A 347 2.98 -15.93 20.08
C ASN A 347 1.43 -15.93 20.12
N PHE A 348 0.84 -14.95 20.79
CA PHE A 348 -0.61 -14.76 20.81
C PHE A 348 -1.11 -13.79 19.74
N GLY A 349 -0.22 -13.40 18.80
CA GLY A 349 -0.59 -12.53 17.69
C GLY A 349 -1.59 -13.22 16.78
N ASN A 350 -2.73 -12.59 16.53
CA ASN A 350 -3.66 -12.98 15.47
C ASN A 350 -3.77 -11.83 14.44
N THR A 351 -4.42 -12.08 13.32
CA THR A 351 -4.66 -11.05 12.29
C THR A 351 -6.12 -11.03 11.90
N VAL A 352 -6.74 -9.85 12.00
CA VAL A 352 -8.09 -9.61 11.46
C VAL A 352 -8.00 -8.97 10.09
N ILE A 353 -9.07 -9.15 9.30
CA ILE A 353 -9.16 -8.61 7.95
C ILE A 353 -10.21 -7.50 7.93
N LEU A 354 -9.78 -6.29 7.60
CA LEU A 354 -10.57 -5.07 7.61
C LEU A 354 -10.91 -4.72 6.16
N ARG A 355 -12.02 -5.30 5.68
CA ARG A 355 -12.58 -5.03 4.34
C ARG A 355 -13.58 -3.90 4.42
N THR A 356 -13.29 -2.78 3.77
CA THR A 356 -14.17 -1.60 3.70
C THR A 356 -14.48 -1.30 2.24
N ASP A 357 -15.76 -1.21 1.91
CA ASP A 357 -16.22 -0.68 0.63
C ASP A 357 -16.33 0.86 0.71
N LEU A 358 -15.61 1.57 -0.15
CA LEU A 358 -15.59 3.03 -0.28
C LEU A 358 -16.58 3.53 -1.34
N THR A 359 -17.33 2.65 -2.00
CA THR A 359 -18.39 3.04 -2.92
C THR A 359 -19.41 3.94 -2.21
N GLY A 360 -19.58 5.15 -2.75
CA GLY A 360 -20.49 6.14 -2.18
C GLY A 360 -20.05 6.73 -0.84
N ALA A 361 -18.78 6.57 -0.42
CA ALA A 361 -18.25 7.29 0.74
C ALA A 361 -18.10 8.78 0.38
N GLU A 362 -19.11 9.57 0.76
CA GLU A 362 -19.18 10.98 0.36
C GLU A 362 -18.09 11.82 1.02
N THR A 363 -17.80 11.62 2.31
CA THR A 363 -16.87 12.46 3.08
C THR A 363 -15.90 11.64 3.94
N PHE A 364 -14.85 12.27 4.45
CA PHE A 364 -13.92 11.59 5.37
C PHE A 364 -14.61 11.18 6.68
N ARG A 365 -15.51 12.03 7.23
CA ARG A 365 -16.29 11.67 8.42
C ARG A 365 -17.15 10.42 8.18
N ALA A 366 -17.81 10.33 7.03
CA ALA A 366 -18.61 9.16 6.68
C ALA A 366 -17.76 7.89 6.54
N LEU A 367 -16.56 8.01 5.95
CA LEU A 367 -15.62 6.90 5.87
C LEU A 367 -15.17 6.43 7.26
N VAL A 368 -14.81 7.35 8.16
CA VAL A 368 -14.42 7.02 9.55
C VAL A 368 -15.54 6.25 10.27
N ALA A 369 -16.80 6.64 10.10
CA ALA A 369 -17.94 5.93 10.67
C ALA A 369 -18.10 4.51 10.08
N ARG A 370 -17.95 4.35 8.76
CA ARG A 370 -18.01 3.03 8.11
C ARG A 370 -16.86 2.12 8.53
N THR A 371 -15.66 2.68 8.66
CA THR A 371 -14.48 1.94 9.15
C THR A 371 -14.67 1.54 10.62
N ARG A 372 -15.34 2.36 11.45
CA ARG A 372 -15.69 1.99 12.83
C ARG A 372 -16.55 0.74 12.85
N ASP A 373 -17.61 0.70 12.05
CA ASP A 373 -18.53 -0.45 12.02
C ASP A 373 -17.79 -1.71 11.53
N THR A 374 -16.93 -1.56 10.52
CA THR A 374 -16.05 -2.65 10.03
C THR A 374 -15.09 -3.17 11.10
N CYS A 375 -14.46 -2.26 11.87
CA CYS A 375 -13.59 -2.64 12.98
C CYS A 375 -14.37 -3.35 14.08
N ALA A 376 -15.55 -2.85 14.46
CA ALA A 376 -16.38 -3.45 15.49
C ALA A 376 -16.78 -4.90 15.12
N ASP A 377 -17.27 -5.10 13.90
CA ASP A 377 -17.63 -6.44 13.40
C ASP A 377 -16.41 -7.36 13.34
N ALA A 378 -15.27 -6.90 12.82
CA ALA A 378 -14.06 -7.70 12.73
C ALA A 378 -13.50 -8.10 14.10
N PHE A 379 -13.48 -7.17 15.06
CA PHE A 379 -12.99 -7.43 16.41
C PHE A 379 -13.93 -8.33 17.22
N ALA A 380 -15.24 -8.33 16.95
CA ALA A 380 -16.17 -9.29 17.54
C ALA A 380 -15.91 -10.75 17.10
N HIS A 381 -15.14 -10.96 16.02
CA HIS A 381 -14.81 -12.27 15.45
C HIS A 381 -13.30 -12.52 15.37
N GLN A 382 -12.53 -11.93 16.28
CA GLN A 382 -11.06 -11.96 16.27
C GLN A 382 -10.42 -13.20 16.92
N ASP A 383 -11.19 -14.04 17.59
CA ASP A 383 -10.63 -15.12 18.42
C ASP A 383 -10.17 -16.31 17.58
N ILE A 384 -10.85 -16.57 16.46
CA ILE A 384 -10.49 -17.64 15.54
C ILE A 384 -9.12 -17.37 14.89
N PRO A 385 -8.19 -18.34 14.91
CA PRO A 385 -6.88 -18.16 14.30
C PRO A 385 -7.00 -17.83 12.80
N PHE A 386 -6.28 -16.80 12.36
CA PHE A 386 -6.24 -16.37 10.96
C PHE A 386 -5.92 -17.53 10.00
N GLU A 387 -5.06 -18.44 10.41
CA GLU A 387 -4.70 -19.66 9.67
C GLU A 387 -5.94 -20.50 9.31
N ARG A 388 -6.89 -20.62 10.23
CA ARG A 388 -8.13 -21.39 10.01
C ARG A 388 -9.07 -20.67 9.06
N VAL A 389 -9.09 -19.34 9.10
CA VAL A 389 -9.80 -18.52 8.11
C VAL A 389 -9.20 -18.72 6.71
N VAL A 390 -7.87 -18.72 6.59
CA VAL A 390 -7.17 -18.99 5.32
C VAL A 390 -7.47 -20.40 4.80
N GLU A 391 -7.41 -21.42 5.67
CA GLU A 391 -7.72 -22.80 5.31
C GLU A 391 -9.16 -22.95 4.80
N ALA A 392 -10.13 -22.34 5.48
CA ALA A 392 -11.54 -22.47 5.13
C ALA A 392 -11.95 -21.71 3.86
N LEU A 393 -11.20 -20.66 3.49
CA LEU A 393 -11.45 -19.85 2.30
C LEU A 393 -10.71 -20.36 1.06
N ARG A 394 -9.77 -21.29 1.21
CA ARG A 394 -9.00 -21.84 0.08
C ARG A 394 -9.64 -23.14 -0.42
N PRO A 395 -9.94 -23.25 -1.73
CA PRO A 395 -10.24 -24.54 -2.34
C PRO A 395 -9.07 -25.51 -2.14
N ALA A 396 -9.36 -26.80 -1.91
CA ALA A 396 -8.34 -27.83 -1.67
C ALA A 396 -7.29 -27.95 -2.81
N ASP A 397 -7.64 -27.50 -4.01
CA ASP A 397 -6.81 -27.55 -5.22
C ASP A 397 -6.16 -26.20 -5.60
N ALA A 398 -6.35 -25.15 -4.79
CA ALA A 398 -5.92 -23.78 -5.11
C ALA A 398 -4.42 -23.54 -4.87
N VAL A 399 -3.57 -24.17 -5.68
CA VAL A 399 -2.14 -23.86 -5.73
C VAL A 399 -1.94 -22.52 -6.43
N GLY A 400 -1.62 -21.46 -5.67
CA GLY A 400 -1.21 -20.16 -6.22
C GLY A 400 -2.21 -19.01 -6.07
N GLU A 401 -3.28 -19.16 -5.28
CA GLU A 401 -4.18 -18.04 -4.98
C GLU A 401 -3.48 -16.88 -4.26
N ALA A 402 -3.94 -15.67 -4.58
CA ALA A 402 -3.48 -14.44 -3.96
C ALA A 402 -3.74 -14.44 -2.43
N PRO A 403 -2.85 -13.83 -1.63
CA PRO A 403 -3.06 -13.69 -0.19
C PRO A 403 -4.40 -13.00 0.11
N LEU A 404 -4.94 -13.17 1.32
CA LEU A 404 -6.21 -12.54 1.69
C LEU A 404 -6.13 -11.00 1.66
N PHE A 405 -4.92 -10.44 1.78
CA PHE A 405 -4.60 -9.03 1.66
C PHE A 405 -3.11 -8.84 1.31
N ASP A 406 -2.76 -7.68 0.74
CA ASP A 406 -1.37 -7.29 0.42
C ASP A 406 -0.83 -6.19 1.34
N VAL A 407 -1.71 -5.51 2.07
CA VAL A 407 -1.38 -4.32 2.85
C VAL A 407 -1.75 -4.53 4.31
N VAL A 408 -0.91 -4.05 5.22
CA VAL A 408 -1.10 -4.17 6.66
C VAL A 408 -1.11 -2.80 7.32
N PHE A 409 -1.99 -2.63 8.30
CA PHE A 409 -2.00 -1.47 9.19
C PHE A 409 -1.87 -1.91 10.65
N SER A 410 -0.90 -1.34 11.36
CA SER A 410 -0.75 -1.48 12.81
C SER A 410 -0.64 -0.12 13.48
N PHE A 411 -1.08 -0.06 14.74
CA PHE A 411 -1.01 1.14 15.56
C PHE A 411 -0.58 0.77 16.98
N VAL A 412 0.43 1.47 17.50
CA VAL A 412 0.96 1.27 18.84
C VAL A 412 0.85 2.56 19.64
N THR A 413 0.24 2.50 20.82
CA THR A 413 0.00 3.66 21.68
C THR A 413 1.10 3.89 22.72
N GLU A 414 2.02 2.95 22.90
CA GLU A 414 3.03 2.99 23.97
C GLU A 414 4.37 3.55 23.50
N GLU A 415 5.02 4.33 24.37
CA GLU A 415 6.42 4.73 24.22
C GLU A 415 7.37 3.57 24.54
N SER A 416 8.62 3.65 24.06
CA SER A 416 9.65 2.65 24.37
C SER A 416 9.83 2.46 25.87
N ARG A 417 9.76 1.22 26.32
CA ARG A 417 9.70 0.89 27.74
C ARG A 417 11.04 1.09 28.44
N ARG A 418 11.03 1.59 29.69
CA ARG A 418 12.22 1.73 30.53
C ARG A 418 11.96 1.26 31.95
N VAL A 419 12.85 0.40 32.47
CA VAL A 419 12.84 -0.10 33.85
C VAL A 419 14.18 0.21 34.50
N THR A 420 14.18 0.76 35.71
CA THR A 420 15.42 1.15 36.40
C THR A 420 15.58 0.37 37.69
N THR A 421 16.72 -0.29 37.83
CA THR A 421 17.20 -0.93 39.07
C THR A 421 18.16 0.03 39.78
N PRO A 422 18.59 -0.23 41.03
CA PRO A 422 19.51 0.66 41.74
C PRO A 422 20.84 0.93 41.02
N THR A 423 21.32 -0.03 40.20
CA THR A 423 22.63 0.04 39.55
C THR A 423 22.56 0.22 38.03
N VAL A 424 21.49 -0.23 37.37
CA VAL A 424 21.35 -0.26 35.91
C VAL A 424 19.95 0.15 35.47
N SER A 425 19.86 1.01 34.44
CA SER A 425 18.64 1.28 33.69
C SER A 425 18.57 0.39 32.45
N PHE A 426 17.43 -0.25 32.24
CA PHE A 426 17.07 -1.08 31.11
C PHE A 426 16.11 -0.28 30.23
N ALA A 427 16.53 0.07 29.02
CA ALA A 427 15.68 0.78 28.07
C ALA A 427 15.52 -0.05 26.79
N GLU A 428 14.29 -0.28 26.39
CA GLU A 428 13.97 -0.91 25.12
C GLU A 428 14.49 -0.05 23.95
N GLN A 429 15.12 -0.72 22.99
CA GLN A 429 15.60 -0.13 21.75
C GLN A 429 15.00 -0.92 20.58
N PRO A 430 13.82 -0.51 20.08
CA PRO A 430 13.18 -1.15 18.94
C PRO A 430 14.07 -1.11 17.71
N HIS A 431 14.06 -2.17 16.91
CA HIS A 431 14.80 -2.24 15.66
C HIS A 431 13.99 -2.94 14.58
N HIS A 432 14.06 -2.42 13.36
CA HIS A 432 13.49 -3.05 12.19
C HIS A 432 14.59 -3.85 11.49
N ASN A 433 14.47 -5.17 11.46
CA ASN A 433 15.46 -6.12 10.91
C ASN A 433 15.70 -6.02 9.39
N GLY A 434 15.15 -5.00 8.72
CA GLY A 434 15.30 -4.75 7.29
C GLY A 434 14.50 -5.71 6.41
N THR A 435 13.49 -6.41 6.94
CA THR A 435 12.65 -7.35 6.17
C THR A 435 11.23 -6.83 5.94
N ALA A 436 10.53 -7.39 4.96
CA ALA A 436 9.13 -7.10 4.69
C ALA A 436 8.34 -8.39 4.47
N ARG A 437 7.35 -8.65 5.36
CA ARG A 437 6.46 -9.82 5.31
C ARG A 437 5.34 -9.68 4.29
N PHE A 438 4.90 -8.44 4.04
CA PHE A 438 3.83 -8.09 3.12
C PHE A 438 4.34 -7.05 2.13
N PRO A 439 3.73 -6.93 0.93
CA PRO A 439 4.04 -5.88 -0.03
C PRO A 439 4.18 -4.49 0.59
N LEU A 440 3.26 -4.11 1.49
CA LEU A 440 3.29 -2.83 2.16
C LEU A 440 2.75 -2.95 3.60
N VAL A 441 3.49 -2.41 4.56
CA VAL A 441 3.11 -2.36 5.98
C VAL A 441 3.20 -0.91 6.44
N LEU A 442 2.08 -0.36 6.90
CA LEU A 442 2.03 0.94 7.55
C LEU A 442 1.90 0.74 9.06
N GLU A 443 2.87 1.27 9.79
CA GLU A 443 2.89 1.29 11.25
C GLU A 443 2.74 2.74 11.70
N ALA A 444 1.79 2.99 12.60
CA ALA A 444 1.62 4.28 13.24
C ALA A 444 1.92 4.14 14.74
N ARG A 445 2.52 5.16 15.34
CA ARG A 445 2.76 5.21 16.78
C ARG A 445 2.54 6.61 17.34
N GLU A 446 2.04 6.68 18.57
CA GLU A 446 2.06 7.95 19.30
C GLU A 446 3.48 8.26 19.78
N SER A 447 3.84 9.55 19.77
CA SER A 447 5.06 10.04 20.40
C SER A 447 4.80 11.40 21.04
N ALA A 448 5.71 11.83 21.92
CA ALA A 448 5.67 13.17 22.50
C ALA A 448 5.59 14.29 21.45
N ASP A 449 6.19 14.08 20.26
CA ASP A 449 6.26 15.09 19.18
C ASP A 449 5.09 15.02 18.19
N GLY A 450 4.22 13.99 18.28
CA GLY A 450 3.05 13.83 17.41
C GLY A 450 2.71 12.38 17.10
N LEU A 451 2.41 12.10 15.82
CA LEU A 451 2.19 10.73 15.34
C LEU A 451 3.32 10.35 14.40
N ALA A 452 4.12 9.36 14.77
CA ALA A 452 5.17 8.85 13.91
C ALA A 452 4.62 7.70 13.05
N PHE A 453 5.00 7.71 11.79
CA PHE A 453 4.61 6.70 10.81
C PHE A 453 5.85 6.03 10.24
N GLY A 454 5.78 4.72 10.10
CA GLY A 454 6.75 3.89 9.39
C GLY A 454 6.06 3.15 8.26
N LEU A 455 6.53 3.35 7.04
CA LEU A 455 6.07 2.62 5.87
C LEU A 455 7.18 1.66 5.43
N THR A 456 6.97 0.37 5.60
CA THR A 456 7.88 -0.68 5.12
C THR A 456 7.28 -1.32 3.87
N GLY A 457 8.05 -1.39 2.79
CA GLY A 457 7.68 -2.06 1.55
C GLY A 457 8.72 -3.10 1.15
N ARG A 458 8.32 -4.11 0.39
CA ARG A 458 9.29 -5.07 -0.15
C ARG A 458 10.20 -4.42 -1.17
N VAL A 459 11.51 -4.69 -1.10
CA VAL A 459 12.50 -4.07 -1.99
C VAL A 459 12.35 -4.48 -3.45
N ASP A 460 11.74 -5.63 -3.72
CA ASP A 460 11.44 -6.09 -5.08
C ASP A 460 10.28 -5.33 -5.73
N LEU A 461 9.50 -4.58 -4.95
CA LEU A 461 8.39 -3.75 -5.43
C LEU A 461 8.69 -2.25 -5.32
N PHE A 462 9.28 -1.82 -4.20
CA PHE A 462 9.40 -0.40 -3.86
C PHE A 462 10.85 0.05 -3.72
N SER A 463 11.14 1.29 -4.10
CA SER A 463 12.32 2.02 -3.66
C SER A 463 12.00 2.86 -2.43
N ARG A 464 13.04 3.29 -1.70
CA ARG A 464 12.90 4.25 -0.60
C ARG A 464 12.16 5.52 -1.05
N ALA A 465 12.50 6.04 -2.22
CA ALA A 465 11.88 7.24 -2.78
C ALA A 465 10.38 7.05 -3.07
N ALA A 466 9.94 5.86 -3.48
CA ALA A 466 8.51 5.58 -3.62
C ALA A 466 7.80 5.59 -2.27
N LEU A 467 8.39 4.97 -1.24
CA LEU A 467 7.82 4.97 0.09
C LEU A 467 7.79 6.39 0.69
N ASP A 468 8.81 7.21 0.46
CA ASP A 468 8.82 8.62 0.89
C ASP A 468 7.67 9.40 0.24
N ARG A 469 7.43 9.23 -1.07
CA ARG A 469 6.27 9.84 -1.76
C ARG A 469 4.94 9.35 -1.19
N MET A 470 4.79 8.03 -1.05
CA MET A 470 3.57 7.41 -0.49
C MET A 470 3.28 7.87 0.93
N LEU A 471 4.31 8.06 1.75
CA LEU A 471 4.16 8.56 3.10
C LEU A 471 3.83 10.06 3.12
N GLY A 472 4.45 10.86 2.24
CA GLY A 472 4.09 12.25 2.01
C GLY A 472 2.63 12.43 1.59
N HIS A 473 2.13 11.53 0.73
CA HIS A 473 0.73 11.48 0.33
C HIS A 473 -0.21 11.25 1.52
N LEU A 474 0.08 10.26 2.36
CA LEU A 474 -0.72 9.98 3.57
C LEU A 474 -0.75 11.17 4.52
N LEU A 475 0.40 11.79 4.78
CA LEU A 475 0.49 12.94 5.67
C LEU A 475 -0.27 14.16 5.13
N THR A 476 -0.19 14.40 3.82
CA THR A 476 -0.92 15.49 3.16
C THR A 476 -2.43 15.25 3.26
N PHE A 477 -2.86 14.02 2.98
CA PHE A 477 -4.25 13.62 3.12
C PHE A 477 -4.74 13.81 4.57
N LEU A 478 -3.99 13.33 5.57
CA LEU A 478 -4.37 13.45 6.98
C LEU A 478 -4.57 14.92 7.40
N ARG A 479 -3.64 15.81 7.03
CA ARG A 479 -3.74 17.25 7.33
C ARG A 479 -4.99 17.88 6.73
N ASP A 480 -5.27 17.55 5.47
CA ASP A 480 -6.41 18.12 4.76
C ASP A 480 -7.75 17.53 5.23
N ALA A 481 -7.78 16.23 5.49
CA ALA A 481 -8.96 15.48 5.91
C ALA A 481 -9.47 15.92 7.30
N VAL A 482 -8.58 16.25 8.25
CA VAL A 482 -9.03 16.80 9.54
C VAL A 482 -9.46 18.25 9.48
N ALA A 483 -8.89 19.04 8.57
CA ALA A 483 -9.28 20.43 8.39
C ALA A 483 -10.66 20.54 7.71
N ARG A 484 -10.98 19.58 6.82
CA ARG A 484 -12.16 19.62 5.96
C ARG A 484 -12.89 18.26 5.93
N PRO A 485 -13.33 17.69 7.06
CA PRO A 485 -13.84 16.32 7.11
C PRO A 485 -15.16 16.10 6.36
N GLU A 486 -15.89 17.17 6.05
CA GLU A 486 -17.19 17.16 5.37
C GLU A 486 -17.11 17.36 3.85
N VAL A 487 -15.92 17.66 3.29
CA VAL A 487 -15.81 17.81 1.83
C VAL A 487 -15.81 16.45 1.14
N PRO A 488 -16.18 16.40 -0.16
CA PRO A 488 -16.12 15.17 -0.91
C PRO A 488 -14.75 14.48 -0.82
N LEU A 489 -14.72 13.17 -0.57
CA LEU A 489 -13.48 12.41 -0.37
C LEU A 489 -12.47 12.59 -1.53
N GLY A 490 -12.97 12.65 -2.77
CA GLY A 490 -12.15 12.89 -3.97
C GLY A 490 -11.52 14.30 -4.05
N SER A 491 -12.09 15.28 -3.34
CA SER A 491 -11.61 16.67 -3.30
C SER A 491 -10.52 16.90 -2.25
N LEU A 492 -10.24 15.90 -1.40
CA LEU A 492 -9.12 15.95 -0.48
C LEU A 492 -7.80 15.76 -1.23
N ARG A 493 -6.81 16.54 -0.81
CA ARG A 493 -5.48 16.59 -1.39
C ARG A 493 -4.67 15.36 -0.98
N ILE A 494 -3.94 14.82 -1.95
CA ILE A 494 -2.98 13.74 -1.74
C ILE A 494 -1.58 14.13 -2.19
N LEU A 495 -1.46 14.90 -3.27
CA LEU A 495 -0.17 15.39 -3.75
C LEU A 495 0.42 16.38 -2.75
N THR A 496 1.71 16.23 -2.48
CA THR A 496 2.47 17.24 -1.73
C THR A 496 2.56 18.54 -2.55
N GLU A 497 2.81 19.67 -1.88
CA GLU A 497 2.95 20.97 -2.56
C GLU A 497 4.06 20.97 -3.63
N ASP A 498 5.16 20.23 -3.38
CA ASP A 498 6.27 20.12 -4.32
C ASP A 498 5.94 19.25 -5.54
N GLU A 499 5.13 18.20 -5.36
CA GLU A 499 4.62 17.38 -6.47
C GLU A 499 3.62 18.17 -7.32
N GLU A 500 2.69 18.88 -6.68
CA GLU A 500 1.73 19.75 -7.38
C GLU A 500 2.46 20.84 -8.17
N ARG A 501 3.44 21.52 -7.55
CA ARG A 501 4.26 22.53 -8.23
C ARG A 501 5.03 21.93 -9.40
N THR A 502 5.63 20.76 -9.24
CA THR A 502 6.36 20.06 -10.30
C THR A 502 5.43 19.73 -11.48
N ALA A 503 4.26 19.15 -11.21
CA ALA A 503 3.27 18.81 -12.23
C ALA A 503 2.79 20.06 -13.01
N LEU A 504 2.51 21.15 -12.30
CA LEU A 504 2.03 22.40 -12.90
C LEU A 504 3.12 23.15 -13.68
N THR A 505 4.39 23.07 -13.27
CA THR A 505 5.47 23.91 -13.85
C THR A 505 6.39 23.18 -14.83
N GLN A 506 6.57 21.87 -14.70
CA GLN A 506 7.47 21.09 -15.56
C GLN A 506 6.74 20.36 -16.67
N TRP A 507 5.59 19.74 -16.36
CA TRP A 507 4.84 18.95 -17.36
C TRP A 507 3.90 19.80 -18.20
N SER A 508 3.50 20.97 -17.71
CA SER A 508 2.56 21.88 -18.38
C SER A 508 3.23 23.07 -19.07
N ARG A 509 4.54 22.98 -19.40
CA ARG A 509 5.21 24.04 -20.16
C ARG A 509 4.66 24.09 -21.58
N SER A 510 3.71 25.00 -21.82
CA SER A 510 3.30 25.36 -23.17
C SER A 510 4.36 26.23 -23.82
N TYR A 511 4.83 25.83 -25.01
CA TYR A 511 5.60 26.69 -25.89
C TYR A 511 4.61 27.53 -26.72
N ASP A 512 3.97 28.50 -26.07
CA ASP A 512 3.16 29.51 -26.76
C ASP A 512 4.06 30.70 -27.09
N ASP A 513 4.80 30.61 -28.20
CA ASP A 513 5.37 31.80 -28.84
C ASP A 513 4.35 32.33 -29.89
N PRO A 514 3.69 33.47 -29.64
CA PRO A 514 2.77 34.07 -30.60
C PRO A 514 3.43 34.39 -31.95
N ALA A 515 4.76 34.54 -31.99
CA ALA A 515 5.49 34.77 -33.23
C ALA A 515 5.55 33.51 -34.13
N GLU A 516 5.39 32.32 -33.56
CA GLU A 516 5.37 31.04 -34.30
C GLU A 516 3.94 30.62 -34.72
N ASN A 517 2.90 31.22 -34.14
CA ASN A 517 1.49 30.93 -34.42
C ASN A 517 1.01 31.59 -35.73
N ARG A 518 1.43 31.02 -36.87
CA ARG A 518 1.02 31.43 -38.22
C ARG A 518 0.21 30.35 -38.95
N PRO A 519 -0.77 30.72 -39.81
CA PRO A 519 -1.52 29.72 -40.58
C PRO A 519 -0.61 28.86 -41.47
N LEU A 520 -0.81 27.54 -41.47
CA LEU A 520 0.02 26.59 -42.22
C LEU A 520 0.16 26.96 -43.70
N HIS A 521 -0.94 27.38 -44.34
CA HIS A 521 -0.94 27.73 -45.75
C HIS A 521 -0.08 28.98 -46.05
N ARG A 522 0.10 29.89 -45.08
CA ARG A 522 1.01 31.04 -45.20
C ARG A 522 2.45 30.63 -45.07
N LEU A 523 2.77 29.70 -44.17
CA LEU A 523 4.13 29.15 -44.04
C LEU A 523 4.58 28.47 -45.34
N VAL A 524 3.67 27.74 -46.00
CA VAL A 524 3.95 27.10 -47.29
C VAL A 524 4.11 28.13 -48.42
N ALA A 525 3.25 29.15 -48.47
CA ALA A 525 3.35 30.22 -49.47
C ALA A 525 4.67 31.02 -49.33
N ASP A 526 5.07 31.34 -48.10
CA ASP A 526 6.35 32.01 -47.82
C ASP A 526 7.53 31.13 -48.26
N GLN A 527 7.49 29.83 -47.96
CA GLN A 527 8.51 28.89 -48.42
C GLN A 527 8.58 28.84 -49.95
N ALA A 528 7.43 28.86 -50.64
CA ALA A 528 7.38 28.87 -52.09
C ALA A 528 7.94 30.15 -52.71
N ALA A 529 7.75 31.30 -52.06
CA ALA A 529 8.40 32.54 -52.46
C ALA A 529 9.93 32.50 -52.25
N ARG A 530 10.41 31.87 -51.17
CA ARG A 530 11.84 31.79 -50.85
C ARG A 530 12.61 30.83 -51.75
N THR A 531 12.07 29.63 -52.00
CA THR A 531 12.77 28.57 -52.73
C THR A 531 11.86 27.89 -53.75
N PRO A 532 11.42 28.61 -54.79
CA PRO A 532 10.34 28.17 -55.67
C PRO A 532 10.65 26.87 -56.43
N ASP A 533 11.92 26.68 -56.83
CA ASP A 533 12.31 25.58 -57.72
C ASP A 533 12.76 24.31 -56.97
N LEU A 534 12.76 24.33 -55.63
CA LEU A 534 13.01 23.13 -54.84
C LEU A 534 11.79 22.23 -54.83
N VAL A 535 12.04 20.91 -54.78
CA VAL A 535 11.00 19.89 -54.68
C VAL A 535 10.30 20.00 -53.32
N ALA A 536 8.98 20.11 -53.32
CA ALA A 536 8.12 20.20 -52.14
C ALA A 536 7.40 18.88 -51.83
N VAL A 537 6.92 18.17 -52.86
CA VAL A 537 6.16 16.92 -52.72
C VAL A 537 6.73 15.85 -53.63
N VAL A 538 6.91 14.65 -53.10
CA VAL A 538 7.34 13.46 -53.85
C VAL A 538 6.33 12.33 -53.62
N ALA A 539 5.81 11.78 -54.70
CA ALA A 539 4.96 10.59 -54.70
C ALA A 539 5.32 9.69 -55.90
N SER A 540 4.88 8.43 -55.87
CA SER A 540 5.08 7.51 -57.01
C SER A 540 4.45 8.00 -58.32
N SER A 541 3.39 8.81 -58.22
CA SER A 541 2.69 9.38 -59.37
C SER A 541 3.29 10.70 -59.89
N GLY A 542 4.34 11.24 -59.25
CA GLY A 542 5.00 12.47 -59.67
C GLY A 542 5.53 13.33 -58.53
N THR A 543 6.21 14.41 -58.90
CA THR A 543 6.82 15.39 -57.98
C THR A 543 6.26 16.78 -58.24
N LEU A 544 6.18 17.62 -57.21
CA LEU A 544 5.87 19.05 -57.34
C LEU A 544 6.98 19.87 -56.69
N THR A 545 7.42 20.92 -57.37
CA THR A 545 8.19 22.01 -56.76
C THR A 545 7.30 22.88 -55.87
N TYR A 546 7.90 23.68 -54.99
CA TYR A 546 7.14 24.61 -54.16
C TYR A 546 6.32 25.60 -55.00
N ARG A 547 6.88 26.09 -56.12
CA ARG A 547 6.17 26.97 -57.06
C ARG A 547 4.94 26.30 -57.65
N GLU A 548 5.05 25.04 -58.07
CA GLU A 548 3.95 24.29 -58.65
C GLU A 548 2.87 23.95 -57.62
N LEU A 549 3.29 23.56 -56.41
CA LEU A 549 2.38 23.28 -55.29
C LEU A 549 1.54 24.51 -54.94
N ASP A 550 2.20 25.66 -54.74
CA ASP A 550 1.54 26.90 -54.34
C ASP A 550 0.58 27.41 -55.43
N ARG A 551 1.02 27.42 -56.69
CA ARG A 551 0.19 27.80 -57.84
C ARG A 551 -1.04 26.91 -57.98
N GLN A 552 -0.88 25.58 -57.93
CA GLN A 552 -2.00 24.66 -58.05
C GLN A 552 -2.97 24.78 -56.88
N ALA A 553 -2.46 24.98 -55.66
CA ALA A 553 -3.28 25.20 -54.48
C ALA A 553 -4.04 26.53 -54.54
N ASP A 554 -3.44 27.60 -55.06
CA ASP A 554 -4.10 28.89 -55.27
C ASP A 554 -5.21 28.82 -56.32
N GLU A 555 -4.96 28.17 -57.45
CA GLU A 555 -5.95 27.95 -58.51
C GLU A 555 -7.16 27.16 -57.99
N LEU A 556 -6.91 26.08 -57.23
CA LEU A 556 -7.98 25.32 -56.61
C LEU A 556 -8.68 26.12 -55.50
N ALA A 557 -7.97 26.89 -54.68
CA ALA A 557 -8.56 27.73 -53.65
C ALA A 557 -9.52 28.79 -54.22
N GLN A 558 -9.18 29.38 -55.37
CA GLN A 558 -10.07 30.29 -56.09
C GLN A 558 -11.36 29.59 -56.55
N ARG A 559 -11.25 28.38 -57.08
CA ARG A 559 -12.41 27.56 -57.46
C ARG A 559 -13.29 27.22 -56.26
N LEU A 560 -12.68 26.86 -55.13
CA LEU A 560 -13.39 26.56 -53.88
C LEU A 560 -14.14 27.80 -53.35
N ARG A 561 -13.51 28.98 -53.34
CA ARG A 561 -14.16 30.24 -52.94
C ARG A 561 -15.33 30.61 -53.85
N ALA A 562 -15.20 30.41 -55.16
CA ALA A 562 -16.30 30.62 -56.11
C ALA A 562 -17.50 29.67 -55.87
N LYS A 563 -17.29 28.57 -55.13
CA LYS A 563 -18.32 27.62 -54.70
C LYS A 563 -18.78 27.84 -53.26
N GLY A 564 -18.35 28.93 -52.63
CA GLY A 564 -18.79 29.33 -51.29
C GLY A 564 -17.94 28.79 -50.13
N VAL A 565 -16.80 28.14 -50.40
CA VAL A 565 -15.87 27.75 -49.33
C VAL A 565 -15.27 29.00 -48.69
N GLY A 566 -15.39 29.11 -47.37
CA GLY A 566 -14.80 30.16 -46.55
C GLY A 566 -14.63 29.69 -45.09
N PRO A 567 -14.41 30.61 -44.13
CA PRO A 567 -14.31 30.28 -42.71
C PRO A 567 -15.42 29.36 -42.23
N GLU A 568 -15.08 28.37 -41.38
CA GLU A 568 -15.99 27.36 -40.83
C GLU A 568 -16.67 26.42 -41.85
N SER A 569 -16.33 26.51 -43.13
CA SER A 569 -16.85 25.60 -44.17
C SER A 569 -16.06 24.31 -44.21
N ILE A 570 -16.72 23.16 -44.10
CA ILE A 570 -16.08 21.84 -44.18
C ILE A 570 -16.07 21.36 -45.63
N VAL A 571 -14.91 20.92 -46.12
CA VAL A 571 -14.72 20.31 -47.44
C VAL A 571 -14.23 18.88 -47.26
N GLY A 572 -15.03 17.91 -47.70
CA GLY A 572 -14.64 16.49 -47.71
C GLY A 572 -13.56 16.23 -48.75
N ILE A 573 -12.52 15.47 -48.41
CA ILE A 573 -11.41 15.14 -49.31
C ILE A 573 -11.38 13.63 -49.55
N HIS A 574 -11.89 13.21 -50.71
CA HIS A 574 -11.95 11.82 -51.13
C HIS A 574 -10.95 11.57 -52.27
N LEU A 575 -9.67 11.57 -51.93
CA LEU A 575 -8.54 11.48 -52.86
C LEU A 575 -7.54 10.41 -52.42
N THR A 576 -6.87 9.78 -53.38
CA THR A 576 -5.71 8.91 -53.11
C THR A 576 -4.46 9.70 -52.72
N ARG A 577 -3.45 9.00 -52.18
CA ARG A 577 -2.12 9.53 -51.84
C ARG A 577 -1.30 9.90 -53.09
N THR A 578 -1.66 11.01 -53.72
CA THR A 578 -0.94 11.64 -54.84
C THR A 578 -0.55 13.08 -54.46
N PRO A 579 0.30 13.78 -55.25
CA PRO A 579 0.58 15.19 -54.99
C PRO A 579 -0.68 16.07 -54.98
N GLY A 580 -1.73 15.65 -55.71
CA GLY A 580 -3.04 16.31 -55.72
C GLY A 580 -3.74 16.32 -54.36
N LEU A 581 -3.49 15.35 -53.48
CA LEU A 581 -4.01 15.37 -52.11
C LEU A 581 -3.45 16.56 -51.33
N VAL A 582 -2.14 16.78 -51.38
CA VAL A 582 -1.49 17.90 -50.69
C VAL A 582 -1.98 19.25 -51.26
N VAL A 583 -2.13 19.33 -52.58
CA VAL A 583 -2.74 20.49 -53.25
C VAL A 583 -4.15 20.76 -52.71
N ALA A 584 -5.00 19.73 -52.62
CA ALA A 584 -6.37 19.86 -52.15
C ALA A 584 -6.45 20.32 -50.68
N LEU A 585 -5.62 19.75 -49.79
CA LEU A 585 -5.56 20.15 -48.38
C LEU A 585 -5.15 21.62 -48.26
N LEU A 586 -4.09 22.04 -48.94
CA LEU A 586 -3.63 23.43 -48.93
C LEU A 586 -4.63 24.38 -49.57
N ALA A 587 -5.29 23.98 -50.65
CA ALA A 587 -6.30 24.79 -51.34
C ALA A 587 -7.52 25.06 -50.45
N VAL A 588 -7.97 24.07 -49.68
CA VAL A 588 -9.06 24.24 -48.71
C VAL A 588 -8.66 25.24 -47.62
N LEU A 589 -7.47 25.11 -47.06
CA LEU A 589 -6.95 26.06 -46.07
C LEU A 589 -6.78 27.48 -46.65
N LYS A 590 -6.27 27.61 -47.88
CA LYS A 590 -6.15 28.89 -48.61
C LYS A 590 -7.50 29.51 -48.98
N ALA A 591 -8.54 28.69 -49.15
CA ALA A 591 -9.90 29.14 -49.35
C ALA A 591 -10.56 29.60 -48.03
N GLY A 592 -9.95 29.28 -46.89
CA GLY A 592 -10.45 29.56 -45.54
C GLY A 592 -11.30 28.45 -44.93
N GLY A 593 -11.45 27.31 -45.61
CA GLY A 593 -12.23 26.17 -45.14
C GLY A 593 -11.42 25.17 -44.31
N ALA A 594 -12.13 24.24 -43.68
CA ALA A 594 -11.60 23.07 -42.99
C ALA A 594 -11.65 21.85 -43.90
N PHE A 595 -10.56 21.07 -44.00
CA PHE A 595 -10.62 19.81 -44.73
C PHE A 595 -11.08 18.65 -43.83
N MET A 596 -11.83 17.73 -44.39
CA MET A 596 -12.26 16.49 -43.73
C MET A 596 -11.84 15.29 -44.59
N PRO A 597 -10.82 14.52 -44.21
CA PRO A 597 -10.40 13.35 -44.98
C PRO A 597 -11.52 12.29 -45.04
N LEU A 598 -11.78 11.79 -46.25
CA LEU A 598 -12.71 10.71 -46.53
C LEU A 598 -11.94 9.57 -47.20
N GLU A 599 -11.46 8.62 -46.39
CA GLU A 599 -10.58 7.56 -46.89
C GLU A 599 -11.27 6.73 -47.98
N PRO A 600 -10.66 6.58 -49.16
CA PRO A 600 -11.28 5.86 -50.27
C PRO A 600 -11.65 4.40 -49.99
N ASP A 601 -10.89 3.74 -49.12
CA ASP A 601 -11.08 2.33 -48.80
C ASP A 601 -12.11 2.11 -47.67
N TRP A 602 -12.70 3.17 -47.12
CA TRP A 602 -13.76 3.03 -46.13
C TRP A 602 -15.02 2.41 -46.73
N PRO A 603 -15.73 1.53 -45.99
CA PRO A 603 -17.02 1.04 -46.42
C PRO A 603 -17.99 2.18 -46.71
N ALA A 604 -18.82 2.03 -47.74
CA ALA A 604 -19.75 3.08 -48.18
C ALA A 604 -20.68 3.60 -47.07
N LEU A 605 -21.11 2.73 -46.15
CA LEU A 605 -21.92 3.11 -44.98
C LEU A 605 -21.16 4.04 -44.03
N ARG A 606 -19.85 3.82 -43.82
CA ARG A 606 -19.00 4.68 -42.99
C ARG A 606 -18.80 6.05 -43.64
N LEU A 607 -18.52 6.08 -44.95
CA LEU A 607 -18.41 7.33 -45.71
C LEU A 607 -19.70 8.14 -45.64
N ARG A 608 -20.86 7.49 -45.82
CA ARG A 608 -22.18 8.13 -45.68
C ARG A 608 -22.37 8.70 -44.27
N SER A 609 -22.14 7.91 -43.23
CA SER A 609 -22.30 8.34 -41.84
C SER A 609 -21.42 9.56 -41.49
N VAL A 610 -20.17 9.56 -41.94
CA VAL A 610 -19.24 10.69 -41.75
C VAL A 610 -19.74 11.94 -42.47
N VAL A 611 -20.21 11.81 -43.71
CA VAL A 611 -20.72 12.95 -44.48
C VAL A 611 -22.03 13.47 -43.92
N GLU A 612 -22.95 12.61 -43.50
CA GLU A 612 -24.24 12.99 -42.90
C GLU A 612 -24.06 13.72 -41.56
N SER A 613 -23.10 13.27 -40.74
CA SER A 613 -22.81 13.88 -39.44
C SER A 613 -22.05 15.20 -39.55
N SER A 614 -21.11 15.31 -40.48
CA SER A 614 -20.31 16.53 -40.65
C SER A 614 -20.88 17.54 -41.65
N ARG A 615 -21.86 17.15 -42.47
CA ARG A 615 -22.53 18.00 -43.47
C ARG A 615 -21.55 18.91 -44.24
N PRO A 616 -20.52 18.35 -44.90
CA PRO A 616 -19.57 19.15 -45.65
C PRO A 616 -20.30 19.95 -46.75
N LEU A 617 -19.82 21.15 -47.04
CA LEU A 617 -20.33 22.00 -48.12
C LEU A 617 -20.17 21.30 -49.47
N MET A 618 -19.08 20.56 -49.63
CA MET A 618 -18.79 19.76 -50.81
C MET A 618 -17.76 18.67 -50.54
N VAL A 619 -17.63 17.73 -51.48
CA VAL A 619 -16.59 16.69 -51.49
C VAL A 619 -15.71 16.82 -52.73
N LEU A 620 -14.39 16.83 -52.54
CA LEU A 620 -13.40 16.77 -53.62
C LEU A 620 -13.08 15.32 -53.95
N THR A 621 -13.04 15.00 -55.25
CA THR A 621 -12.63 13.70 -55.78
C THR A 621 -11.80 13.87 -57.05
N ASP A 622 -11.13 12.82 -57.51
CA ASP A 622 -10.34 12.81 -58.76
C ASP A 622 -10.87 11.81 -59.80
N GLY A 623 -12.08 11.29 -59.59
CA GLY A 623 -12.74 10.34 -60.49
C GLY A 623 -12.06 8.97 -60.59
N ARG A 624 -10.99 8.71 -59.82
CA ARG A 624 -10.24 7.43 -59.85
C ARG A 624 -10.89 6.33 -59.03
N HIS A 625 -11.86 6.68 -58.18
CA HIS A 625 -12.63 5.74 -57.38
C HIS A 625 -13.99 5.50 -58.05
N THR A 626 -14.25 4.25 -58.48
CA THR A 626 -15.51 3.81 -59.09
C THR A 626 -16.67 3.74 -58.09
N VAL A 627 -16.36 3.71 -56.78
CA VAL A 627 -17.33 3.95 -55.74
C VAL A 627 -17.47 5.47 -55.63
N ALA A 628 -18.26 6.07 -56.52
CA ALA A 628 -18.90 7.33 -56.17
C ALA A 628 -19.52 7.11 -54.79
N PRO A 629 -19.26 7.97 -53.79
CA PRO A 629 -19.92 7.79 -52.51
C PRO A 629 -21.43 7.76 -52.80
N PRO A 630 -22.13 6.66 -52.48
CA PRO A 630 -23.51 6.44 -52.92
C PRO A 630 -24.36 7.62 -52.46
N PRO A 631 -25.27 8.11 -53.32
CA PRO A 631 -25.50 9.52 -53.56
C PRO A 631 -25.43 10.31 -52.25
N LEU A 632 -24.26 10.90 -51.99
CA LEU A 632 -24.19 11.96 -51.01
C LEU A 632 -25.08 13.06 -51.58
N GLU A 633 -26.06 13.54 -50.82
CA GLU A 633 -26.83 14.74 -51.19
C GLU A 633 -25.96 16.01 -51.24
N VAL A 634 -24.64 15.85 -51.04
CA VAL A 634 -23.63 16.89 -51.00
C VAL A 634 -22.99 17.08 -52.39
N PRO A 635 -22.80 18.33 -52.86
CA PRO A 635 -22.11 18.62 -54.10
C PRO A 635 -20.70 17.98 -54.19
N VAL A 636 -20.39 17.38 -55.33
CA VAL A 636 -19.06 16.79 -55.61
C VAL A 636 -18.32 17.66 -56.62
N LEU A 637 -17.07 18.00 -56.32
CA LEU A 637 -16.14 18.66 -57.25
C LEU A 637 -15.08 17.66 -57.70
N ASP A 638 -15.21 17.21 -58.95
CA ASP A 638 -14.25 16.33 -59.61
C ASP A 638 -13.05 17.13 -60.15
N LEU A 639 -11.87 16.85 -59.62
CA LEU A 639 -10.60 17.48 -59.99
C LEU A 639 -10.06 16.99 -61.34
N ALA A 640 -10.55 15.86 -61.87
CA ALA A 640 -10.18 15.37 -63.20
C ALA A 640 -10.89 16.12 -64.34
N GLN A 641 -12.00 16.81 -64.05
CA GLN A 641 -12.74 17.56 -65.05
C GLN A 641 -12.09 18.93 -65.33
N PRO A 642 -11.93 19.32 -66.61
CA PRO A 642 -11.39 20.62 -66.97
C PRO A 642 -12.32 21.72 -66.48
N SER A 643 -11.78 22.68 -65.73
CA SER A 643 -12.52 23.86 -65.27
C SER A 643 -12.45 24.99 -66.28
N ALA A 644 -13.55 25.72 -66.47
CA ALA A 644 -13.51 27.02 -67.13
C ALA A 644 -12.60 27.98 -66.35
N PRO A 645 -11.83 28.85 -67.02
CA PRO A 645 -11.01 29.86 -66.32
C PRO A 645 -11.92 30.74 -65.46
N VAL A 646 -11.59 30.83 -64.17
CA VAL A 646 -12.28 31.74 -63.24
C VAL A 646 -12.00 33.17 -63.73
N GLY A 647 -13.05 33.92 -64.05
CA GLY A 647 -12.91 35.32 -64.49
C GLY A 647 -12.20 36.17 -63.43
N THR A 648 -11.54 37.25 -63.88
CA THR A 648 -10.64 38.14 -63.11
C THR A 648 -11.24 38.83 -61.89
N LEU A 649 -12.51 38.57 -61.55
CA LEU A 649 -13.18 39.07 -60.34
C LEU A 649 -13.34 37.90 -59.36
N ALA A 650 -12.23 37.45 -58.78
CA ALA A 650 -12.28 36.59 -57.60
C ALA A 650 -12.83 37.40 -56.42
N ALA A 651 -13.73 36.82 -55.62
CA ALA A 651 -14.11 37.40 -54.33
C ALA A 651 -12.85 37.67 -53.50
N PRO A 652 -12.73 38.83 -52.81
CA PRO A 652 -11.54 39.13 -52.02
C PRO A 652 -11.33 38.00 -51.01
N GLY A 653 -10.11 37.47 -50.98
CA GLY A 653 -9.74 36.40 -50.06
C GLY A 653 -9.93 36.88 -48.63
N VAL A 654 -10.80 36.21 -47.88
CA VAL A 654 -10.85 36.36 -46.43
C VAL A 654 -9.64 35.60 -45.88
N GLU A 655 -8.75 36.30 -45.17
CA GLU A 655 -7.73 35.63 -44.35
C GLU A 655 -8.46 34.89 -43.22
N PRO A 656 -8.38 33.55 -43.14
CA PRO A 656 -8.93 32.84 -42.00
C PRO A 656 -8.18 33.23 -40.73
N ALA A 657 -8.92 33.43 -39.65
CA ALA A 657 -8.39 33.66 -38.32
C ALA A 657 -7.74 32.38 -37.76
N MET A 658 -6.82 32.50 -36.80
CA MET A 658 -6.15 31.34 -36.20
C MET A 658 -7.11 30.43 -35.41
N GLU A 659 -8.25 30.99 -34.99
CA GLU A 659 -9.32 30.29 -34.29
C GLU A 659 -10.21 29.48 -35.24
N ASN A 660 -10.09 29.68 -36.57
CA ASN A 660 -10.89 28.94 -37.53
C ASN A 660 -10.45 27.47 -37.61
N VAL A 661 -11.44 26.60 -37.80
CA VAL A 661 -11.20 25.16 -37.94
C VAL A 661 -10.31 24.88 -39.15
N ALA A 662 -9.15 24.25 -38.92
CA ALA A 662 -8.25 23.82 -40.00
C ALA A 662 -8.69 22.46 -40.61
N TYR A 663 -9.20 21.56 -39.78
CA TYR A 663 -9.62 20.23 -40.20
C TYR A 663 -10.64 19.59 -39.26
N VAL A 664 -11.35 18.58 -39.77
CA VAL A 664 -12.23 17.70 -39.00
C VAL A 664 -11.77 16.25 -39.19
N ILE A 665 -11.39 15.58 -38.10
CA ILE A 665 -10.97 14.16 -38.10
C ILE A 665 -11.99 13.33 -37.34
N HIS A 666 -12.55 12.33 -38.02
CA HIS A 666 -13.40 11.32 -37.40
C HIS A 666 -12.55 10.23 -36.74
N THR A 667 -12.85 9.91 -35.49
CA THR A 667 -12.17 8.85 -34.74
C THR A 667 -12.97 7.54 -34.79
N SER A 668 -12.47 6.51 -34.12
CA SER A 668 -13.01 5.14 -34.16
C SER A 668 -14.46 5.00 -33.69
N GLY A 669 -15.02 6.00 -32.99
CA GLY A 669 -16.41 5.97 -32.54
C GLY A 669 -16.71 4.72 -31.71
N SER A 670 -16.10 4.61 -30.52
CA SER A 670 -16.23 3.42 -29.65
C SER A 670 -17.67 3.11 -29.23
N THR A 671 -18.59 4.06 -29.41
CA THR A 671 -20.04 3.92 -29.18
C THR A 671 -20.80 3.26 -30.34
N GLY A 672 -20.10 2.90 -31.43
CA GLY A 672 -20.71 2.78 -32.76
C GLY A 672 -20.97 4.15 -33.37
#